data_AF-A0A994J772-F1
#
_entry.id   AF-A0A994J772-F1
#
_cell.length_a   1.000
_cell.length_b   1.000
_cell.length_c   1.000
_cell.angle_alpha   90.00
_cell.angle_beta   90.00
_cell.angle_gamma   90.00
#
_symmetry.space_group_name_H-M   'P 1'
#
loop_
_entity.id
_entity.type
_entity.pdbx_description
1 polymer ?
#
loop_
_entity_poly.entity_id
_entity_poly.type
_entity_poly.pdbx_seq_one_letter_code
_entity_poly.pdbx_strand_id
1 'polypeptide(L)'
;MAQALSEEEFQRMQAQLLELRTNNYQLSDELRKNGVELTSLRQKVAYLDKEFSKAQKALSKSKKAQEVEVLLSENEMLQAKLHSQEEDFRLQNSTLMAEFSKLSEKLKKKQESFCRLQTEKETLFNDSRNKIEELQQRKEADHKAQLARTQKLQQELEAANQSLAELRDQRQGERLEHAAALRALQDQVSIQSADAQEQVEGLLAENNALRTSLAALEQIQTAKTQELNMLREQTTGLAAELQQQQAEYEDLMGQKDDLNSQLQESLRANSRLLEQLQEIGQEKEQLTQELQEARKSAEKRKAMLDELAMETLQEKSQHKEELGAVRLRHEKEVLGVRARYERELRELHEDKKRQEEELRGQIREEKARTRELETLQQTVEELQAQVHSMDGAKGWFERRLKEAEESLQQQQQEQEEALKQCREQHAAELKGKEEELQDVRDQLEQAQEERDCHLKTISSLKQEVKDTVDGQRILEKKGSAALKDLKRQLHLERKRADKLQERLQDILTNSKSRSGLEELVLSEMNSPSRTQTGDSSSISSFSYREILREKESSAVPARSLSSSPQAQPPRPAELSDEEVAELFQRLAETQQEKWMLEEKVKHLEVSSASMAEDLCRKSAIIETYVMDSRIGHTDRSGLGSVLRDLVKPGDENLREMNKKLQNMLEEQLTKNMHLHKDMEVLSQEIVRLSKECVGPPDPDLEPGETS
;
A
#
# COMPACT_ATOMS: atom_id res chain seq x y z
N MET A 1 89.95 -50.11 -24.18
CA MET A 1 90.79 -49.14 -24.90
C MET A 1 90.70 -47.82 -24.17
N ALA A 2 91.82 -47.22 -23.78
CA ALA A 2 91.86 -45.86 -23.26
C ALA A 2 92.71 -45.04 -24.23
N GLN A 3 92.12 -44.05 -24.88
CA GLN A 3 92.90 -43.02 -25.55
C GLN A 3 93.46 -42.10 -24.47
N ALA A 4 94.78 -41.94 -24.44
CA ALA A 4 95.40 -40.98 -23.54
C ALA A 4 95.10 -39.56 -24.04
N LEU A 5 94.46 -38.74 -23.19
CA LEU A 5 94.28 -37.32 -23.44
C LEU A 5 95.64 -36.65 -23.61
N SER A 6 95.75 -35.72 -24.55
CA SER A 6 96.93 -34.87 -24.65
C SER A 6 97.04 -33.92 -23.45
N GLU A 7 98.24 -33.40 -23.20
CA GLU A 7 98.48 -32.51 -22.06
C GLU A 7 97.64 -31.21 -22.16
N GLU A 8 97.43 -30.68 -23.36
CA GLU A 8 96.52 -29.55 -23.59
C GLU A 8 95.06 -29.88 -23.26
N GLU A 9 94.58 -31.07 -23.63
CA GLU A 9 93.21 -31.50 -23.32
C GLU A 9 93.04 -31.74 -21.81
N PHE A 10 94.05 -32.29 -21.14
CA PHE A 10 94.06 -32.41 -19.69
C PHE A 10 94.04 -31.04 -19.00
N GLN A 11 94.85 -30.08 -19.45
CA GLN A 11 94.86 -28.71 -18.91
C GLN A 11 93.53 -27.98 -19.18
N ARG A 12 92.94 -28.11 -20.38
CA ARG A 12 91.61 -27.56 -20.69
C ARG A 12 90.53 -28.16 -19.81
N MET A 13 90.52 -29.48 -19.63
CA MET A 13 89.57 -30.18 -18.76
C MET A 13 89.77 -29.80 -17.28
N GLN A 14 91.01 -29.60 -16.83
CA GLN A 14 91.33 -29.13 -15.48
C GLN A 14 90.83 -27.69 -15.25
N ALA A 15 91.02 -26.80 -16.23
CA ALA A 15 90.50 -25.43 -16.18
C ALA A 15 88.95 -25.41 -16.16
N GLN A 16 88.30 -26.17 -17.04
CA GLN A 16 86.84 -26.34 -17.05
C GLN A 16 86.32 -26.92 -15.73
N LEU A 17 87.02 -27.88 -15.11
CA LEU A 17 86.63 -28.44 -13.82
C LEU A 17 86.83 -27.45 -12.66
N LEU A 18 87.83 -26.56 -12.75
CA LEU A 18 88.02 -25.46 -11.79
C LEU A 18 86.94 -24.38 -11.96
N GLU A 19 86.58 -24.03 -13.19
CA GLU A 19 85.50 -23.11 -13.54
C GLU A 19 84.14 -23.66 -13.08
N LEU A 20 83.83 -24.92 -13.40
CA LEU A 20 82.61 -25.60 -12.93
C LEU A 20 82.55 -25.67 -11.40
N ARG A 21 83.67 -25.90 -10.70
CA ARG A 21 83.73 -25.79 -9.23
C ARG A 21 83.46 -24.37 -8.75
N THR A 22 84.05 -23.37 -9.39
CA THR A 22 83.88 -21.94 -9.02
C THR A 22 82.42 -21.51 -9.20
N ASN A 23 81.83 -21.85 -10.35
CA ASN A 23 80.42 -21.59 -10.65
C ASN A 23 79.50 -22.38 -9.69
N ASN A 24 79.84 -23.62 -9.33
CA ASN A 24 79.07 -24.39 -8.35
C ASN A 24 79.15 -23.80 -6.93
N TYR A 25 80.30 -23.25 -6.51
CA TYR A 25 80.41 -22.49 -5.26
C TYR A 25 79.59 -21.20 -5.31
N GLN A 26 79.68 -20.42 -6.40
CA GLN A 26 78.89 -19.19 -6.58
C GLN A 26 77.38 -19.47 -6.53
N LEU A 27 76.90 -20.46 -7.30
CA LEU A 27 75.51 -20.90 -7.28
C LEU A 27 75.08 -21.43 -5.91
N SER A 28 75.96 -22.12 -5.17
CA SER A 28 75.67 -22.56 -3.80
C SER A 28 75.52 -21.38 -2.84
N ASP A 29 76.33 -20.34 -3.01
CA ASP A 29 76.29 -19.13 -2.18
C ASP A 29 75.10 -18.21 -2.54
N GLU A 30 74.70 -18.17 -3.80
CA GLU A 30 73.45 -17.54 -4.26
C GLU A 30 72.22 -18.30 -3.75
N LEU A 31 72.19 -19.63 -3.86
CA LEU A 31 71.11 -20.45 -3.33
C LEU A 31 71.01 -20.31 -1.80
N ARG A 32 72.15 -20.16 -1.10
CA ARG A 32 72.20 -19.81 0.34
C ARG A 32 71.61 -18.43 0.63
N LYS A 33 71.98 -17.38 -0.13
CA LYS A 33 71.40 -16.03 0.00
C LYS A 33 69.89 -16.04 -0.25
N ASN A 34 69.47 -16.61 -1.37
CA ASN A 34 68.07 -16.78 -1.75
C ASN A 34 67.28 -17.57 -0.70
N GLY A 35 67.88 -18.58 -0.07
CA GLY A 35 67.28 -19.31 1.06
C GLY A 35 67.07 -18.46 2.31
N VAL A 36 68.01 -17.57 2.63
CA VAL A 36 67.87 -16.59 3.73
C VAL A 36 66.80 -15.54 3.41
N GLU A 37 66.80 -15.01 2.19
CA GLU A 37 65.81 -14.03 1.72
C GLU A 37 64.39 -14.63 1.68
N LEU A 38 64.23 -15.84 1.14
CA LEU A 38 62.97 -16.60 1.16
C LEU A 38 62.48 -16.82 2.59
N THR A 39 63.39 -17.10 3.53
CA THR A 39 63.05 -17.29 4.95
C THR A 39 62.61 -15.97 5.59
N SER A 40 63.30 -14.86 5.29
CA SER A 40 62.93 -13.50 5.74
C SER A 40 61.56 -13.07 5.19
N LEU A 41 61.31 -13.32 3.91
CA LEU A 41 60.02 -13.03 3.27
C LEU A 41 58.89 -13.88 3.87
N ARG A 42 59.11 -15.18 4.13
CA ARG A 42 58.14 -16.05 4.82
C ARG A 42 57.84 -15.56 6.24
N GLN A 43 58.84 -15.12 6.99
CA GLN A 43 58.65 -14.51 8.31
C GLN A 43 57.86 -13.19 8.22
N LYS A 44 58.12 -12.36 7.20
CA LYS A 44 57.40 -11.10 6.97
C LYS A 44 55.95 -11.32 6.58
N VAL A 45 55.65 -12.33 5.75
CA VAL A 45 54.28 -12.74 5.41
C VAL A 45 53.55 -13.23 6.67
N ALA A 46 54.12 -14.18 7.41
CA ALA A 46 53.50 -14.68 8.65
C ALA A 46 53.30 -13.60 9.74
N TYR A 47 54.13 -12.56 9.74
CA TYR A 47 53.92 -11.37 10.56
C TYR A 47 52.73 -10.52 10.05
N LEU A 48 52.67 -10.23 8.75
CA LEU A 48 51.58 -9.47 8.14
C LEU A 48 50.22 -10.18 8.28
N ASP A 49 50.17 -11.50 8.09
CA ASP A 49 48.95 -12.31 8.31
C ASP A 49 48.46 -12.22 9.76
N LYS A 50 49.39 -12.16 10.72
CA LYS A 50 49.11 -12.02 12.16
C LYS A 50 48.61 -10.62 12.52
N GLU A 51 49.18 -9.56 11.94
CA GLU A 51 48.70 -8.19 12.13
C GLU A 51 47.37 -7.94 11.39
N PHE A 52 47.16 -8.52 10.20
CA PHE A 52 45.87 -8.54 9.51
C PHE A 52 44.80 -9.25 10.36
N SER A 53 45.11 -10.45 10.88
CA SER A 53 44.22 -11.20 11.78
C SER A 53 43.88 -10.43 13.06
N LYS A 54 44.80 -9.61 13.58
CA LYS A 54 44.53 -8.69 14.70
C LYS A 54 43.64 -7.53 14.27
N ALA A 55 43.92 -6.89 13.15
CA ALA A 55 43.15 -5.77 12.62
C ALA A 55 41.70 -6.18 12.32
N GLN A 56 41.49 -7.35 11.70
CA GLN A 56 40.18 -7.93 11.45
C GLN A 56 39.42 -8.22 12.76
N LYS A 57 40.10 -8.74 13.79
CA LYS A 57 39.53 -8.98 15.13
C LYS A 57 39.30 -7.69 15.94
N ALA A 58 40.01 -6.60 15.64
CA ALA A 58 39.75 -5.29 16.21
C ALA A 58 38.58 -4.59 15.49
N LEU A 59 38.44 -4.80 14.19
CA LEU A 59 37.33 -4.32 13.38
C LEU A 59 36.02 -5.01 13.75
N SER A 60 35.98 -6.35 13.84
CA SER A 60 34.76 -7.08 14.24
C SER A 60 34.37 -6.88 15.71
N LYS A 61 35.29 -6.39 16.55
CA LYS A 61 35.01 -5.94 17.93
C LYS A 61 34.80 -4.43 18.04
N SER A 62 34.87 -3.69 16.93
CA SER A 62 34.60 -2.27 16.91
C SER A 62 33.09 -2.06 16.95
N LYS A 63 32.60 -1.38 17.99
CA LYS A 63 31.17 -1.03 18.10
C LYS A 63 30.65 -0.35 16.83
N LYS A 64 31.47 0.49 16.18
CA LYS A 64 31.12 1.17 14.92
C LYS A 64 30.93 0.24 13.73
N ALA A 65 31.61 -0.91 13.69
CA ALA A 65 31.40 -1.89 12.62
C ALA A 65 30.07 -2.61 12.80
N GLN A 66 29.79 -3.07 14.03
CA GLN A 66 28.52 -3.71 14.40
C GLN A 66 27.32 -2.74 14.28
N GLU A 67 27.51 -1.46 14.63
CA GLU A 67 26.53 -0.38 14.44
C GLU A 67 26.22 -0.14 12.96
N VAL A 68 27.23 -0.13 12.08
CA VAL A 68 27.04 -0.06 10.62
C VAL A 68 26.35 -1.32 10.08
N GLU A 69 26.68 -2.50 10.58
CA GLU A 69 26.07 -3.77 10.18
C GLU A 69 24.58 -3.85 10.56
N VAL A 70 24.22 -3.38 11.77
CA VAL A 70 22.82 -3.22 12.20
C VAL A 70 22.10 -2.18 11.35
N LEU A 71 22.70 -1.01 11.09
CA LEU A 71 22.10 0.03 10.24
C LEU A 71 21.89 -0.42 8.79
N LEU A 72 22.78 -1.27 8.25
CA LEU A 72 22.61 -1.88 6.93
C LEU A 72 21.43 -2.86 6.92
N SER A 73 21.35 -3.76 7.92
CA SER A 73 20.24 -4.72 8.04
C SER A 73 18.89 -4.01 8.28
N GLU A 74 18.87 -2.92 9.05
CA GLU A 74 17.68 -2.07 9.20
C GLU A 74 17.32 -1.39 7.88
N ASN A 75 18.29 -0.90 7.10
CA ASN A 75 18.04 -0.30 5.80
C ASN A 75 17.46 -1.32 4.80
N GLU A 76 18.01 -2.52 4.75
CA GLU A 76 17.49 -3.64 3.94
C GLU A 76 16.06 -4.02 4.35
N MET A 77 15.79 -4.10 5.66
CA MET A 77 14.43 -4.37 6.18
C MET A 77 13.45 -3.25 5.82
N LEU A 78 13.88 -1.98 5.88
CA LEU A 78 13.05 -0.82 5.50
C LEU A 78 12.80 -0.76 3.99
N GLN A 79 13.80 -1.09 3.16
CA GLN A 79 13.63 -1.23 1.72
C GLN A 79 12.64 -2.36 1.37
N ALA A 80 12.77 -3.53 2.00
CA ALA A 80 11.84 -4.64 1.81
C ALA A 80 10.40 -4.30 2.23
N LYS A 81 10.22 -3.61 3.37
CA LYS A 81 8.91 -3.10 3.82
C LYS A 81 8.33 -2.07 2.85
N LEU A 82 9.14 -1.13 2.36
CA LEU A 82 8.72 -0.14 1.37
C LEU A 82 8.26 -0.83 0.09
N HIS A 83 9.04 -1.78 -0.44
CA HIS A 83 8.69 -2.46 -1.68
C HIS A 83 7.42 -3.32 -1.54
N SER A 84 7.24 -4.01 -0.41
CA SER A 84 5.98 -4.70 -0.09
C SER A 84 4.79 -3.72 -0.09
N GLN A 85 4.94 -2.53 0.49
CA GLN A 85 3.89 -1.51 0.47
C GLN A 85 3.64 -0.94 -0.93
N GLU A 86 4.69 -0.75 -1.75
CA GLU A 86 4.55 -0.36 -3.16
C GLU A 86 3.80 -1.41 -3.98
N GLU A 87 4.04 -2.71 -3.72
CA GLU A 87 3.31 -3.81 -4.35
C GLU A 87 1.86 -3.91 -3.88
N ASP A 88 1.60 -3.77 -2.57
CA ASP A 88 0.24 -3.72 -2.01
C ASP A 88 -0.56 -2.55 -2.58
N PHE A 89 0.02 -1.34 -2.63
CA PHE A 89 -0.64 -0.17 -3.25
C PHE A 89 -0.85 -0.36 -4.76
N ARG A 90 0.11 -0.96 -5.48
CA ARG A 90 -0.03 -1.29 -6.91
C ARG A 90 -1.16 -2.30 -7.15
N LEU A 91 -1.25 -3.33 -6.31
CA LEU A 91 -2.29 -4.35 -6.35
C LEU A 91 -3.66 -3.74 -6.04
N GLN A 92 -3.78 -2.97 -4.95
CA GLN A 92 -5.02 -2.28 -4.56
C GLN A 92 -5.52 -1.35 -5.67
N ASN A 93 -4.62 -0.57 -6.29
CA ASN A 93 -4.96 0.31 -7.40
C ASN A 93 -5.44 -0.49 -8.64
N SER A 94 -4.76 -1.58 -8.97
CA SER A 94 -5.18 -2.51 -10.04
C SER A 94 -6.59 -3.10 -9.78
N THR A 95 -6.87 -3.56 -8.57
CA THR A 95 -8.19 -4.08 -8.16
C THR A 95 -9.27 -3.00 -8.22
N LEU A 96 -8.98 -1.79 -7.77
CA LEU A 96 -9.91 -0.65 -7.85
C LEU A 96 -10.22 -0.27 -9.31
N MET A 97 -9.22 -0.26 -10.19
CA MET A 97 -9.41 -0.02 -11.63
C MET A 97 -10.23 -1.13 -12.30
N ALA A 98 -10.06 -2.39 -11.89
CA ALA A 98 -10.84 -3.51 -12.37
C ALA A 98 -12.32 -3.42 -11.93
N GLU A 99 -12.60 -3.15 -10.65
CA GLU A 99 -13.97 -2.96 -10.17
C GLU A 99 -14.62 -1.69 -10.74
N PHE A 100 -13.88 -0.59 -10.91
CA PHE A 100 -14.37 0.61 -11.58
C PHE A 100 -14.79 0.32 -13.03
N SER A 101 -14.00 -0.47 -13.76
CA SER A 101 -14.31 -0.90 -15.13
C SER A 101 -15.56 -1.79 -15.17
N LYS A 102 -15.67 -2.74 -14.23
CA LYS A 102 -16.79 -3.67 -14.06
C LYS A 102 -18.09 -2.96 -13.63
N LEU A 103 -18.01 -1.91 -12.80
CA LEU A 103 -19.13 -1.03 -12.48
C LEU A 103 -19.53 -0.14 -13.66
N SER A 104 -18.56 0.38 -14.42
CA SER A 104 -18.81 1.15 -15.65
C SER A 104 -19.51 0.31 -16.72
N GLU A 105 -19.12 -0.96 -16.90
CA GLU A 105 -19.86 -1.90 -17.75
C GLU A 105 -21.29 -2.16 -17.26
N LYS A 106 -21.48 -2.40 -15.96
CA LYS A 106 -22.82 -2.60 -15.38
C LYS A 106 -23.71 -1.37 -15.62
N LEU A 107 -23.18 -0.17 -15.43
CA LEU A 107 -23.86 1.09 -15.71
C LEU A 107 -24.22 1.21 -17.19
N LYS A 108 -23.28 0.94 -18.10
CA LYS A 108 -23.54 0.96 -19.55
C LYS A 108 -24.62 -0.05 -19.96
N LYS A 109 -24.53 -1.30 -19.48
CA LYS A 109 -25.52 -2.36 -19.74
C LYS A 109 -26.91 -1.98 -19.17
N LYS A 110 -26.96 -1.31 -18.02
CA LYS A 110 -28.22 -0.75 -17.48
C LYS A 110 -28.76 0.40 -18.34
N GLN A 111 -27.93 1.33 -18.78
CA GLN A 111 -28.32 2.41 -19.69
C GLN A 111 -28.87 1.86 -21.02
N GLU A 112 -28.20 0.88 -21.62
CA GLU A 112 -28.66 0.19 -22.82
C GLU A 112 -30.01 -0.52 -22.59
N SER A 113 -30.20 -1.18 -21.45
CA SER A 113 -31.50 -1.79 -21.10
C SER A 113 -32.62 -0.76 -20.89
N PHE A 114 -32.30 0.39 -20.31
CA PHE A 114 -33.27 1.48 -20.11
C PHE A 114 -33.69 2.09 -21.44
N CYS A 115 -32.74 2.36 -22.35
CA CYS A 115 -33.05 2.84 -23.70
C CYS A 115 -33.94 1.84 -24.46
N ARG A 116 -33.64 0.53 -24.40
CA ARG A 116 -34.49 -0.50 -25.03
C ARG A 116 -35.91 -0.51 -24.47
N LEU A 117 -36.06 -0.51 -23.15
CA LEU A 117 -37.37 -0.46 -22.49
C LEU A 117 -38.14 0.84 -22.79
N GLN A 118 -37.44 1.96 -22.97
CA GLN A 118 -38.06 3.21 -23.42
C GLN A 118 -38.56 3.09 -24.86
N THR A 119 -37.74 2.55 -25.79
CA THR A 119 -38.18 2.32 -27.17
C THR A 119 -39.35 1.35 -27.27
N GLU A 120 -39.31 0.24 -26.51
CA GLU A 120 -40.38 -0.76 -26.45
C GLU A 120 -41.69 -0.15 -25.91
N LYS A 121 -41.59 0.65 -24.84
CA LYS A 121 -42.70 1.46 -24.33
C LYS A 121 -43.24 2.41 -25.40
N GLU A 122 -42.38 3.13 -26.12
CA GLU A 122 -42.79 4.06 -27.18
C GLU A 122 -43.47 3.35 -28.35
N THR A 123 -43.01 2.15 -28.76
CA THR A 123 -43.71 1.31 -29.74
C THR A 123 -45.06 0.84 -29.22
N LEU A 124 -45.15 0.35 -27.98
CA LEU A 124 -46.43 -0.10 -27.39
C LEU A 124 -47.44 1.04 -27.22
N PHE A 125 -46.99 2.27 -26.94
CA PHE A 125 -47.86 3.45 -26.93
C PHE A 125 -48.36 3.82 -28.33
N ASN A 126 -47.49 3.74 -29.35
CA ASN A 126 -47.88 3.97 -30.74
C ASN A 126 -48.85 2.89 -31.24
N ASP A 127 -48.61 1.62 -30.96
CA ASP A 127 -49.50 0.52 -31.34
C ASP A 127 -50.85 0.61 -30.62
N SER A 128 -50.85 0.94 -29.32
CA SER A 128 -52.08 1.19 -28.56
C SER A 128 -52.88 2.36 -29.14
N ARG A 129 -52.19 3.44 -29.52
CA ARG A 129 -52.78 4.60 -30.18
C ARG A 129 -53.38 4.22 -31.54
N ASN A 130 -52.61 3.56 -32.40
CA ASN A 130 -53.06 3.07 -33.70
C ASN A 130 -54.30 2.17 -33.55
N LYS A 131 -54.34 1.32 -32.51
CA LYS A 131 -55.50 0.47 -32.22
C LYS A 131 -56.74 1.25 -31.78
N ILE A 132 -56.56 2.33 -31.01
CA ILE A 132 -57.66 3.24 -30.65
C ILE A 132 -58.18 3.97 -31.89
N GLU A 133 -57.29 4.46 -32.76
CA GLU A 133 -57.65 5.14 -34.01
C GLU A 133 -58.36 4.17 -35.00
N GLU A 134 -57.90 2.92 -35.14
CA GLU A 134 -58.62 1.86 -35.87
C GLU A 134 -60.04 1.61 -35.30
N LEU A 135 -60.16 1.50 -33.98
CA LEU A 135 -61.44 1.22 -33.31
C LEU A 135 -62.41 2.40 -33.41
N GLN A 136 -61.90 3.64 -33.46
CA GLN A 136 -62.68 4.84 -33.76
C GLN A 136 -63.18 4.80 -35.21
N GLN A 137 -62.28 4.59 -36.19
CA GLN A 137 -62.66 4.49 -37.62
C GLN A 137 -63.69 3.38 -37.88
N ARG A 138 -63.56 2.22 -37.23
CA ARG A 138 -64.56 1.14 -37.32
C ARG A 138 -65.91 1.56 -36.74
N LYS A 139 -65.95 2.19 -35.55
CA LYS A 139 -67.19 2.70 -34.96
C LYS A 139 -67.86 3.77 -35.82
N GLU A 140 -67.09 4.64 -36.45
CA GLU A 140 -67.58 5.66 -37.38
C GLU A 140 -68.14 5.03 -38.66
N ALA A 141 -67.46 4.03 -39.22
CA ALA A 141 -67.93 3.28 -40.38
C ALA A 141 -69.23 2.50 -40.07
N ASP A 142 -69.28 1.79 -38.94
CA ASP A 142 -70.47 1.08 -38.48
C ASP A 142 -71.64 2.05 -38.23
N HIS A 143 -71.40 3.18 -37.56
CA HIS A 143 -72.43 4.19 -37.32
C HIS A 143 -72.96 4.78 -38.63
N LYS A 144 -72.08 5.06 -39.60
CA LYS A 144 -72.45 5.54 -40.94
C LYS A 144 -73.23 4.49 -41.73
N ALA A 145 -72.89 3.21 -41.60
CA ALA A 145 -73.63 2.10 -42.21
C ALA A 145 -75.02 1.92 -41.59
N GLN A 146 -75.15 2.04 -40.26
CA GLN A 146 -76.44 2.03 -39.58
C GLN A 146 -77.31 3.23 -39.99
N LEU A 147 -76.75 4.44 -40.03
CA LEU A 147 -77.46 5.64 -40.50
C LEU A 147 -77.99 5.47 -41.93
N ALA A 148 -77.18 4.96 -42.85
CA ALA A 148 -77.60 4.67 -44.23
C ALA A 148 -78.71 3.61 -44.28
N ARG A 149 -78.65 2.59 -43.40
CA ARG A 149 -79.70 1.57 -43.28
C ARG A 149 -81.00 2.14 -42.71
N THR A 150 -80.93 3.00 -41.71
CA THR A 150 -82.09 3.73 -41.15
C THR A 150 -82.72 4.63 -42.19
N GLN A 151 -81.93 5.40 -42.95
CA GLN A 151 -82.44 6.23 -44.06
C GLN A 151 -83.14 5.39 -45.14
N LYS A 152 -82.57 4.24 -45.53
CA LYS A 152 -83.21 3.34 -46.50
C LYS A 152 -84.51 2.75 -45.97
N LEU A 153 -84.57 2.37 -44.69
CA LEU A 153 -85.80 1.91 -44.04
C LEU A 153 -86.86 3.01 -43.91
N GLN A 154 -86.46 4.28 -43.71
CA GLN A 154 -87.38 5.42 -43.75
C GLN A 154 -87.95 5.63 -45.16
N GLN A 155 -87.13 5.57 -46.20
CA GLN A 155 -87.59 5.66 -47.60
C GLN A 155 -88.53 4.51 -47.99
N GLU A 156 -88.22 3.29 -47.57
CA GLU A 156 -89.09 2.11 -47.77
C GLU A 156 -90.42 2.25 -47.01
N LEU A 157 -90.40 2.80 -45.79
CA LEU A 157 -91.60 3.10 -45.01
C LEU A 157 -92.43 4.23 -45.62
N GLU A 158 -91.79 5.27 -46.16
CA GLU A 158 -92.46 6.37 -46.86
C GLU A 158 -93.15 5.88 -48.15
N ALA A 159 -92.47 5.05 -48.96
CA ALA A 159 -93.05 4.43 -50.15
C ALA A 159 -94.19 3.43 -49.80
N ALA A 160 -94.06 2.68 -48.70
CA ALA A 160 -95.14 1.83 -48.20
C ALA A 160 -96.35 2.64 -47.73
N ASN A 161 -96.14 3.79 -47.10
CA ASN A 161 -97.24 4.69 -46.71
C ASN A 161 -97.91 5.36 -47.92
N GLN A 162 -97.15 5.71 -48.96
CA GLN A 162 -97.68 6.25 -50.23
C GLN A 162 -98.57 5.22 -50.94
N SER A 163 -98.07 3.99 -51.15
CA SER A 163 -98.87 2.92 -51.76
C SER A 163 -100.07 2.50 -50.91
N LEU A 164 -99.99 2.57 -49.58
CA LEU A 164 -101.17 2.41 -48.70
C LEU A 164 -102.18 3.56 -48.79
N ALA A 165 -101.76 4.77 -49.19
CA ALA A 165 -102.69 5.86 -49.49
C ALA A 165 -103.35 5.65 -50.86
N GLU A 166 -102.57 5.33 -51.90
CA GLU A 166 -103.08 5.00 -53.23
C GLU A 166 -104.10 3.84 -53.18
N LEU A 167 -103.82 2.78 -52.42
CA LEU A 167 -104.74 1.67 -52.21
C LEU A 167 -106.00 2.09 -51.43
N ARG A 168 -105.92 3.06 -50.50
CA ARG A 168 -107.12 3.60 -49.83
C ARG A 168 -107.99 4.40 -50.78
N ASP A 169 -107.37 5.23 -51.63
CA ASP A 169 -108.08 6.05 -52.61
C ASP A 169 -108.72 5.18 -53.69
N GLN A 170 -108.04 4.12 -54.15
CA GLN A 170 -108.60 3.08 -55.03
C GLN A 170 -109.80 2.38 -54.36
N ARG A 171 -109.65 1.88 -53.12
CA ARG A 171 -110.75 1.29 -52.34
C ARG A 171 -111.92 2.25 -52.11
N GLN A 172 -111.66 3.55 -52.05
CA GLN A 172 -112.69 4.57 -51.93
C GLN A 172 -113.40 4.84 -53.26
N GLY A 173 -112.67 4.81 -54.38
CA GLY A 173 -113.21 4.79 -55.74
C GLY A 173 -114.13 3.59 -55.98
N GLU A 174 -113.63 2.36 -55.77
CA GLU A 174 -114.41 1.11 -55.84
C GLU A 174 -115.73 1.23 -55.04
N ARG A 175 -115.67 1.77 -53.82
CA ARG A 175 -116.86 1.96 -52.97
C ARG A 175 -117.86 2.97 -53.53
N LEU A 176 -117.39 4.05 -54.15
CA LEU A 176 -118.24 5.04 -54.79
C LEU A 176 -118.90 4.47 -56.06
N GLU A 177 -118.15 3.70 -56.85
CA GLU A 177 -118.67 3.00 -58.03
C GLU A 177 -119.70 1.92 -57.65
N HIS A 178 -119.40 1.08 -56.64
CA HIS A 178 -120.37 0.12 -56.11
C HIS A 178 -121.61 0.80 -55.50
N ALA A 179 -121.47 1.94 -54.82
CA ALA A 179 -122.61 2.70 -54.31
C ALA A 179 -123.45 3.34 -55.44
N ALA A 180 -122.83 3.72 -56.56
CA ALA A 180 -123.54 4.18 -57.75
C ALA A 180 -124.27 3.02 -58.45
N ALA A 181 -123.63 1.85 -58.59
CA ALA A 181 -124.22 0.66 -59.16
C ALA A 181 -125.41 0.12 -58.33
N LEU A 182 -125.28 0.11 -57.00
CA LEU A 182 -126.39 -0.23 -56.09
C LEU A 182 -127.55 0.75 -56.20
N ARG A 183 -127.28 2.06 -56.35
CA ARG A 183 -128.32 3.07 -56.58
C ARG A 183 -129.04 2.82 -57.91
N ALA A 184 -128.30 2.59 -59.00
CA ALA A 184 -128.88 2.29 -60.31
C ALA A 184 -129.73 0.99 -60.30
N LEU A 185 -129.29 -0.05 -59.58
CA LEU A 185 -130.09 -1.26 -59.36
C LEU A 185 -131.35 -0.97 -58.53
N GLN A 186 -131.28 -0.10 -57.52
CA GLN A 186 -132.44 0.28 -56.72
C GLN A 186 -133.44 1.14 -57.51
N ASP A 187 -132.97 2.01 -58.40
CA ASP A 187 -133.80 2.74 -59.36
C ASP A 187 -134.48 1.76 -60.34
N GLN A 188 -133.75 0.73 -60.81
CA GLN A 188 -134.29 -0.30 -61.70
C GLN A 188 -135.33 -1.20 -61.02
N VAL A 189 -135.14 -1.58 -59.76
CA VAL A 189 -136.14 -2.29 -58.94
C VAL A 189 -137.37 -1.41 -58.69
N SER A 190 -137.17 -0.10 -58.48
CA SER A 190 -138.28 0.85 -58.31
C SER A 190 -139.17 0.90 -59.57
N ILE A 191 -138.57 0.91 -60.76
CA ILE A 191 -139.30 0.82 -62.04
C ILE A 191 -140.05 -0.51 -62.15
N GLN A 192 -139.39 -1.65 -61.89
CA GLN A 192 -140.04 -2.97 -61.96
C GLN A 192 -141.18 -3.15 -60.95
N SER A 193 -141.14 -2.44 -59.80
CA SER A 193 -142.23 -2.47 -58.82
C SER A 193 -143.49 -1.71 -59.27
N ALA A 194 -143.38 -0.79 -60.24
CA ALA A 194 -144.52 -0.05 -60.78
C ALA A 194 -145.34 -0.89 -61.78
N ASP A 195 -144.66 -1.61 -62.68
CA ASP A 195 -145.33 -2.41 -63.73
C ASP A 195 -146.06 -3.66 -63.17
N ALA A 196 -145.67 -4.15 -62.00
CA ALA A 196 -146.17 -5.39 -61.42
C ALA A 196 -147.51 -5.27 -60.68
N GLN A 197 -148.05 -4.05 -60.51
CA GLN A 197 -149.14 -3.80 -59.54
C GLN A 197 -150.51 -3.45 -60.18
N GLU A 198 -150.65 -3.52 -61.52
CA GLU A 198 -151.90 -3.19 -62.24
C GLU A 198 -152.58 -4.39 -62.95
N GLN A 199 -152.14 -5.64 -62.71
CA GLN A 199 -152.67 -6.84 -63.41
C GLN A 199 -153.19 -7.97 -62.51
N VAL A 200 -153.65 -7.68 -61.29
CA VAL A 200 -154.10 -8.74 -60.33
C VAL A 200 -155.58 -8.64 -59.92
N GLU A 201 -156.25 -7.49 -60.06
CA GLU A 201 -157.65 -7.33 -59.58
C GLU A 201 -158.74 -7.80 -60.58
N GLY A 202 -158.38 -8.37 -61.73
CA GLY A 202 -159.31 -8.57 -62.85
C GLY A 202 -160.12 -9.86 -62.92
N LEU A 203 -159.73 -10.95 -62.23
CA LEU A 203 -160.17 -12.32 -62.58
C LEU A 203 -160.68 -13.19 -61.40
N LEU A 204 -161.49 -12.63 -60.50
CA LEU A 204 -162.18 -13.38 -59.43
C LEU A 204 -163.70 -13.11 -59.36
N ALA A 205 -164.38 -13.07 -60.52
CA ALA A 205 -165.80 -12.69 -60.61
C ALA A 205 -166.72 -13.64 -61.42
N GLU A 206 -166.23 -14.76 -61.96
CA GLU A 206 -166.98 -15.55 -62.96
C GLU A 206 -167.06 -17.07 -62.65
N ASN A 207 -167.68 -17.43 -61.52
CA ASN A 207 -168.00 -18.84 -61.21
C ASN A 207 -169.25 -19.06 -60.32
N ASN A 208 -170.31 -18.27 -60.48
CA ASN A 208 -171.52 -18.36 -59.63
C ASN A 208 -172.88 -18.31 -60.37
N ALA A 209 -172.97 -18.90 -61.56
CA ALA A 209 -174.20 -19.39 -62.21
C ALA A 209 -173.77 -20.32 -63.37
N LEU A 210 -174.43 -21.44 -63.74
CA LEU A 210 -175.83 -21.85 -63.52
C LEU A 210 -175.93 -23.31 -63.03
N ARG A 211 -176.55 -23.54 -61.86
CA ARG A 211 -176.97 -24.87 -61.38
C ARG A 211 -178.50 -24.91 -61.15
N THR A 212 -179.33 -24.91 -62.20
CA THR A 212 -180.78 -25.21 -62.06
C THR A 212 -181.48 -25.64 -63.35
N SER A 213 -181.55 -26.97 -63.58
CA SER A 213 -182.70 -27.75 -64.09
C SER A 213 -182.18 -29.14 -64.49
N LEU A 214 -182.46 -30.27 -63.82
CA LEU A 214 -183.46 -30.60 -62.80
C LEU A 214 -184.92 -30.63 -63.29
N ALA A 215 -185.16 -31.47 -64.30
CA ALA A 215 -186.38 -32.29 -64.50
C ALA A 215 -186.14 -33.29 -65.65
N ALA A 216 -186.53 -34.58 -65.61
CA ALA A 216 -186.92 -35.43 -64.48
C ALA A 216 -186.87 -36.93 -64.87
N LEU A 217 -186.73 -37.81 -63.87
CA LEU A 217 -187.35 -39.16 -63.83
C LEU A 217 -187.07 -40.22 -64.93
N GLU A 218 -185.81 -40.45 -65.30
CA GLU A 218 -185.34 -41.81 -65.65
C GLU A 218 -184.29 -42.28 -64.62
N GLN A 219 -184.76 -42.50 -63.38
CA GLN A 219 -185.07 -43.83 -62.84
C GLN A 219 -183.86 -44.59 -62.23
N ILE A 220 -183.43 -44.11 -61.06
CA ILE A 220 -183.15 -44.90 -59.82
C ILE A 220 -182.01 -45.94 -59.84
N GLN A 221 -181.55 -46.42 -61.00
CA GLN A 221 -180.55 -47.49 -61.12
C GLN A 221 -179.10 -46.97 -61.19
N THR A 222 -178.91 -45.68 -61.45
CA THR A 222 -177.59 -45.00 -61.55
C THR A 222 -177.01 -44.57 -60.20
N ALA A 223 -177.86 -44.18 -59.25
CA ALA A 223 -177.44 -43.60 -57.97
C ALA A 223 -176.48 -44.52 -57.18
N LYS A 224 -176.78 -45.82 -57.14
CA LYS A 224 -175.98 -46.83 -56.40
C LYS A 224 -174.58 -47.05 -56.99
N THR A 225 -174.36 -46.67 -58.24
CA THR A 225 -173.04 -46.67 -58.89
C THR A 225 -172.28 -45.37 -58.59
N GLN A 226 -172.99 -44.25 -58.45
CA GLN A 226 -172.40 -42.95 -58.13
C GLN A 226 -171.94 -42.86 -56.67
N GLU A 227 -172.70 -43.39 -55.71
CA GLU A 227 -172.25 -43.52 -54.31
C GLU A 227 -170.95 -44.33 -54.19
N LEU A 228 -170.85 -45.43 -54.95
CA LEU A 228 -169.63 -46.26 -55.00
C LEU A 228 -168.43 -45.54 -55.60
N ASN A 229 -168.64 -44.59 -56.51
CA ASN A 229 -167.58 -43.76 -57.07
C ASN A 229 -167.21 -42.60 -56.14
N MET A 230 -168.17 -41.94 -55.48
CA MET A 230 -167.87 -40.92 -54.46
C MET A 230 -167.08 -41.49 -53.28
N LEU A 231 -167.41 -42.71 -52.82
CA LEU A 231 -166.64 -43.40 -51.77
C LEU A 231 -165.23 -43.76 -52.25
N ARG A 232 -165.04 -44.09 -53.53
CA ARG A 232 -163.70 -44.28 -54.11
C ARG A 232 -162.93 -42.97 -54.19
N GLU A 233 -163.55 -41.88 -54.64
CA GLU A 233 -162.97 -40.55 -54.73
C GLU A 233 -162.52 -40.04 -53.34
N GLN A 234 -163.35 -40.22 -52.31
CA GLN A 234 -162.99 -39.96 -50.92
C GLN A 234 -161.84 -40.86 -50.43
N THR A 235 -161.84 -42.15 -50.79
CA THR A 235 -160.75 -43.07 -50.44
C THR A 235 -159.43 -42.66 -51.11
N THR A 236 -159.47 -42.19 -52.37
CA THR A 236 -158.29 -41.66 -53.07
C THR A 236 -157.83 -40.30 -52.56
N GLY A 237 -158.76 -39.43 -52.13
CA GLY A 237 -158.43 -38.16 -51.49
C GLY A 237 -157.68 -38.37 -50.18
N LEU A 238 -158.24 -39.18 -49.27
CA LEU A 238 -157.60 -39.54 -48.01
C LEU A 238 -156.27 -40.30 -48.21
N ALA A 239 -156.13 -41.09 -49.27
CA ALA A 239 -154.86 -41.73 -49.62
C ALA A 239 -153.82 -40.72 -50.12
N ALA A 240 -154.22 -39.71 -50.89
CA ALA A 240 -153.34 -38.63 -51.36
C ALA A 240 -152.92 -37.70 -50.20
N GLU A 241 -153.85 -37.35 -49.30
CA GLU A 241 -153.55 -36.61 -48.07
C GLU A 241 -152.57 -37.38 -47.17
N LEU A 242 -152.78 -38.70 -46.99
CA LEU A 242 -151.86 -39.55 -46.24
C LEU A 242 -150.48 -39.61 -46.91
N GLN A 243 -150.41 -39.71 -48.24
CA GLN A 243 -149.16 -39.72 -48.99
C GLN A 243 -148.43 -38.37 -48.93
N GLN A 244 -149.17 -37.26 -48.95
CA GLN A 244 -148.60 -35.92 -48.74
C GLN A 244 -148.04 -35.77 -47.33
N GLN A 245 -148.79 -36.18 -46.30
CA GLN A 245 -148.29 -36.16 -44.92
C GLN A 245 -147.08 -37.10 -44.70
N GLN A 246 -146.97 -38.19 -45.46
CA GLN A 246 -145.77 -39.04 -45.48
C GLN A 246 -144.58 -38.30 -46.13
N ALA A 247 -144.77 -37.64 -47.27
CA ALA A 247 -143.71 -36.85 -47.90
C ALA A 247 -143.26 -35.66 -47.02
N GLU A 248 -144.18 -34.92 -46.42
CA GLU A 248 -143.86 -33.83 -45.48
C GLU A 248 -143.11 -34.35 -44.24
N TYR A 249 -143.43 -35.55 -43.75
CA TYR A 249 -142.70 -36.20 -42.66
C TYR A 249 -141.29 -36.65 -43.09
N GLU A 250 -141.13 -37.17 -44.31
CA GLU A 250 -139.83 -37.57 -44.88
C GLU A 250 -138.92 -36.35 -45.12
N ASP A 251 -139.44 -35.25 -45.65
CA ASP A 251 -138.71 -33.98 -45.81
C ASP A 251 -138.29 -33.38 -44.46
N LEU A 252 -139.18 -33.38 -43.46
CA LEU A 252 -138.85 -32.92 -42.10
C LEU A 252 -137.84 -33.82 -41.39
N MET A 253 -137.86 -35.13 -41.66
CA MET A 253 -136.83 -36.07 -41.19
C MET A 253 -135.48 -35.79 -41.87
N GLY A 254 -135.46 -35.51 -43.17
CA GLY A 254 -134.26 -35.10 -43.90
C GLY A 254 -133.64 -33.83 -43.31
N GLN A 255 -134.43 -32.76 -43.17
CA GLN A 255 -133.99 -31.50 -42.54
C GLN A 255 -133.45 -31.69 -41.13
N LYS A 256 -134.07 -32.56 -40.33
CA LYS A 256 -133.63 -32.91 -38.98
C LYS A 256 -132.27 -33.63 -38.99
N ASP A 257 -132.05 -34.57 -39.91
CA ASP A 257 -130.80 -35.32 -39.98
C ASP A 257 -129.65 -34.49 -40.60
N ASP A 258 -129.96 -33.54 -41.50
CA ASP A 258 -129.03 -32.50 -41.95
C ASP A 258 -128.61 -31.58 -40.80
N LEU A 259 -129.56 -31.04 -40.03
CA LEU A 259 -129.28 -30.20 -38.85
C LEU A 259 -128.49 -30.95 -37.76
N ASN A 260 -128.79 -32.23 -37.55
CA ASN A 260 -128.05 -33.11 -36.65
C ASN A 260 -126.60 -33.34 -37.14
N SER A 261 -126.41 -33.47 -38.46
CA SER A 261 -125.09 -33.58 -39.07
C SER A 261 -124.27 -32.29 -38.92
N GLN A 262 -124.87 -31.13 -39.22
CA GLN A 262 -124.25 -29.81 -39.00
C GLN A 262 -123.91 -29.58 -37.53
N LEU A 263 -124.76 -30.01 -36.59
CA LEU A 263 -124.48 -29.97 -35.15
C LEU A 263 -123.30 -30.86 -34.77
N GLN A 264 -123.20 -32.08 -35.31
CA GLN A 264 -122.03 -32.95 -35.09
C GLN A 264 -120.75 -32.36 -35.67
N GLU A 265 -120.79 -31.70 -36.82
CA GLU A 265 -119.63 -31.04 -37.41
C GLU A 265 -119.20 -29.80 -36.61
N SER A 266 -120.16 -29.00 -36.13
CA SER A 266 -119.91 -27.89 -35.20
C SER A 266 -119.28 -28.39 -33.89
N LEU A 267 -119.78 -29.48 -33.32
CA LEU A 267 -119.20 -30.10 -32.13
C LEU A 267 -117.77 -30.62 -32.39
N ARG A 268 -117.51 -31.29 -33.53
CA ARG A 268 -116.15 -31.73 -33.92
C ARG A 268 -115.20 -30.54 -34.13
N ALA A 269 -115.67 -29.43 -34.69
CA ALA A 269 -114.90 -28.21 -34.84
C ALA A 269 -114.57 -27.58 -33.48
N ASN A 270 -115.55 -27.51 -32.56
CA ASN A 270 -115.34 -27.03 -31.20
C ASN A 270 -114.36 -27.91 -30.41
N SER A 271 -114.42 -29.24 -30.55
CA SER A 271 -113.42 -30.14 -29.95
C SER A 271 -112.00 -29.83 -30.44
N ARG A 272 -111.80 -29.67 -31.75
CA ARG A 272 -110.48 -29.31 -32.32
C ARG A 272 -109.98 -27.95 -31.86
N LEU A 273 -110.88 -26.96 -31.69
CA LEU A 273 -110.51 -25.64 -31.17
C LEU A 273 -110.15 -25.71 -29.67
N LEU A 274 -110.79 -26.58 -28.88
CA LEU A 274 -110.42 -26.83 -27.49
C LEU A 274 -109.08 -27.57 -27.37
N GLU A 275 -108.83 -28.55 -28.24
CA GLU A 275 -107.54 -29.25 -28.35
C GLU A 275 -106.42 -28.25 -28.67
N GLN A 276 -106.59 -27.41 -29.70
CA GLN A 276 -105.63 -26.35 -30.06
C GLN A 276 -105.42 -25.31 -28.94
N LEU A 277 -106.47 -24.92 -28.22
CA LEU A 277 -106.34 -24.02 -27.06
C LEU A 277 -105.58 -24.69 -25.90
N GLN A 278 -105.70 -26.00 -25.73
CA GLN A 278 -104.96 -26.77 -24.74
C GLN A 278 -103.49 -26.94 -25.14
N GLU A 279 -103.19 -27.20 -26.42
CA GLU A 279 -101.84 -27.25 -26.98
C GLU A 279 -101.12 -25.90 -26.81
N ILE A 280 -101.73 -24.80 -27.27
CA ILE A 280 -101.20 -23.43 -27.10
C ILE A 280 -101.03 -23.07 -25.61
N GLY A 281 -101.90 -23.59 -24.74
CA GLY A 281 -101.76 -23.48 -23.29
C GLY A 281 -100.49 -24.14 -22.77
N GLN A 282 -100.21 -25.38 -23.19
CA GLN A 282 -99.01 -26.13 -22.82
C GLN A 282 -97.73 -25.52 -23.40
N GLU A 283 -97.73 -25.10 -24.67
CA GLU A 283 -96.61 -24.40 -25.30
C GLU A 283 -96.27 -23.11 -24.54
N LYS A 284 -97.29 -22.31 -24.17
CA LYS A 284 -97.12 -21.10 -23.36
C LYS A 284 -96.51 -21.40 -21.99
N GLU A 285 -96.92 -22.48 -21.33
CA GLU A 285 -96.35 -22.90 -20.05
C GLU A 285 -94.90 -23.36 -20.18
N GLN A 286 -94.57 -24.14 -21.22
CA GLN A 286 -93.20 -24.56 -21.54
C GLN A 286 -92.29 -23.36 -21.82
N LEU A 287 -92.68 -22.46 -22.73
CA LEU A 287 -91.95 -21.23 -23.04
C LEU A 287 -91.79 -20.32 -21.81
N THR A 288 -92.76 -20.33 -20.88
CA THR A 288 -92.65 -19.59 -19.61
C THR A 288 -91.62 -20.22 -18.67
N GLN A 289 -91.51 -21.55 -18.64
CA GLN A 289 -90.50 -22.27 -17.86
C GLN A 289 -89.09 -22.04 -18.45
N GLU A 290 -88.92 -22.23 -19.76
CA GLU A 290 -87.66 -21.95 -20.48
C GLU A 290 -87.18 -20.51 -20.25
N LEU A 291 -88.09 -19.53 -20.32
CA LEU A 291 -87.77 -18.13 -20.08
C LEU A 291 -87.38 -17.85 -18.61
N GLN A 292 -87.93 -18.58 -17.64
CA GLN A 292 -87.47 -18.53 -16.25
C GLN A 292 -86.09 -19.16 -16.06
N GLU A 293 -85.79 -20.26 -16.74
CA GLU A 293 -84.45 -20.89 -16.68
C GLU A 293 -83.39 -20.04 -17.39
N ALA A 294 -83.73 -19.46 -18.54
CA ALA A 294 -82.92 -18.47 -19.23
C ALA A 294 -82.59 -17.29 -18.31
N ARG A 295 -83.59 -16.73 -17.59
CA ARG A 295 -83.39 -15.67 -16.57
C ARG A 295 -82.45 -16.13 -15.44
N LYS A 296 -82.72 -17.27 -14.80
CA LYS A 296 -81.84 -17.84 -13.74
C LYS A 296 -80.40 -18.03 -14.25
N SER A 297 -80.22 -18.42 -15.52
CA SER A 297 -78.88 -18.55 -16.13
C SER A 297 -78.22 -17.19 -16.40
N ALA A 298 -78.98 -16.16 -16.77
CA ALA A 298 -78.49 -14.80 -16.98
C ALA A 298 -78.13 -14.13 -15.65
N GLU A 299 -78.93 -14.32 -14.60
CA GLU A 299 -78.66 -13.87 -13.23
C GLU A 299 -77.37 -14.50 -12.69
N LYS A 300 -77.16 -15.81 -12.87
CA LYS A 300 -75.90 -16.49 -12.52
C LYS A 300 -74.70 -15.93 -13.30
N ARG A 301 -74.81 -15.75 -14.63
CA ARG A 301 -73.74 -15.13 -15.42
C ARG A 301 -73.45 -13.70 -14.98
N LYS A 302 -74.47 -12.91 -14.63
CA LYS A 302 -74.30 -11.56 -14.10
C LYS A 302 -73.57 -11.60 -12.76
N ALA A 303 -73.97 -12.47 -11.83
CA ALA A 303 -73.32 -12.59 -10.53
C ALA A 303 -71.82 -12.92 -10.67
N MET A 304 -71.45 -13.90 -11.51
CA MET A 304 -70.04 -14.23 -11.76
C MET A 304 -69.26 -13.08 -12.42
N LEU A 305 -69.90 -12.27 -13.27
CA LEU A 305 -69.27 -11.09 -13.88
C LEU A 305 -69.14 -9.91 -12.90
N ASP A 306 -70.13 -9.70 -12.01
CA ASP A 306 -70.06 -8.72 -10.93
C ASP A 306 -68.96 -9.12 -9.93
N GLU A 307 -68.85 -10.40 -9.58
CA GLU A 307 -67.86 -10.97 -8.66
C GLU A 307 -66.44 -10.85 -9.22
N LEU A 308 -66.19 -11.30 -10.45
CA LEU A 308 -64.89 -11.16 -11.12
C LEU A 308 -64.50 -9.68 -11.33
N ALA A 309 -65.48 -8.77 -11.49
CA ALA A 309 -65.22 -7.34 -11.52
C ALA A 309 -64.83 -6.77 -10.15
N MET A 310 -65.39 -7.30 -9.04
CA MET A 310 -64.94 -6.95 -7.68
C MET A 310 -63.52 -7.48 -7.41
N GLU A 311 -63.23 -8.73 -7.79
CA GLU A 311 -61.88 -9.32 -7.66
C GLU A 311 -60.84 -8.49 -8.43
N THR A 312 -61.11 -8.19 -9.71
CA THR A 312 -60.24 -7.33 -10.54
C THR A 312 -60.01 -5.95 -9.92
N LEU A 313 -61.03 -5.36 -9.27
CA LEU A 313 -60.89 -4.08 -8.56
C LEU A 313 -60.09 -4.22 -7.25
N GLN A 314 -60.24 -5.33 -6.54
CA GLN A 314 -59.51 -5.63 -5.31
C GLN A 314 -58.03 -5.87 -5.60
N GLU A 315 -57.67 -6.73 -6.56
CA GLU A 315 -56.30 -6.96 -7.01
C GLU A 315 -55.64 -5.65 -7.46
N LYS A 316 -56.35 -4.84 -8.25
CA LYS A 316 -55.88 -3.51 -8.68
C LYS A 316 -55.67 -2.54 -7.52
N SER A 317 -56.41 -2.69 -6.42
CA SER A 317 -56.17 -1.92 -5.19
C SER A 317 -54.94 -2.43 -4.43
N GLN A 318 -54.79 -3.75 -4.29
CA GLN A 318 -53.64 -4.39 -3.64
C GLN A 318 -52.34 -4.05 -4.38
N HIS A 319 -52.27 -4.24 -5.69
CA HIS A 319 -51.10 -3.86 -6.49
C HIS A 319 -50.77 -2.37 -6.43
N LYS A 320 -51.77 -1.49 -6.26
CA LYS A 320 -51.54 -0.05 -6.06
C LYS A 320 -50.90 0.23 -4.69
N GLU A 321 -51.30 -0.50 -3.65
CA GLU A 321 -50.72 -0.41 -2.31
C GLU A 321 -49.32 -1.03 -2.26
N GLU A 322 -49.10 -2.18 -2.90
CA GLU A 322 -47.79 -2.82 -3.07
C GLU A 322 -46.80 -1.92 -3.81
N LEU A 323 -47.20 -1.34 -4.95
CA LEU A 323 -46.40 -0.35 -5.68
C LEU A 323 -46.12 0.90 -4.83
N GLY A 324 -47.07 1.32 -3.99
CA GLY A 324 -46.86 2.38 -3.01
C GLY A 324 -45.81 2.02 -1.96
N ALA A 325 -45.91 0.83 -1.38
CA ALA A 325 -44.97 0.32 -0.38
C ALA A 325 -43.56 0.11 -0.94
N VAL A 326 -43.44 -0.41 -2.17
CA VAL A 326 -42.14 -0.56 -2.87
C VAL A 326 -41.51 0.80 -3.16
N ARG A 327 -42.29 1.79 -3.64
CA ARG A 327 -41.81 3.16 -3.83
C ARG A 327 -41.33 3.79 -2.53
N LEU A 328 -42.08 3.63 -1.43
CA LEU A 328 -41.71 4.17 -0.12
C LEU A 328 -40.46 3.49 0.47
N ARG A 329 -40.28 2.17 0.27
CA ARG A 329 -39.05 1.46 0.61
C ARG A 329 -37.86 2.02 -0.17
N HIS A 330 -38.00 2.16 -1.49
CA HIS A 330 -36.95 2.70 -2.35
C HIS A 330 -36.59 4.16 -2.00
N GLU A 331 -37.58 5.02 -1.74
CA GLU A 331 -37.35 6.39 -1.29
C GLU A 331 -36.60 6.43 0.05
N LYS A 332 -36.98 5.57 1.01
CA LYS A 332 -36.28 5.42 2.30
C LYS A 332 -34.85 4.88 2.12
N GLU A 333 -34.61 3.99 1.18
CA GLU A 333 -33.27 3.48 0.83
C GLU A 333 -32.41 4.58 0.20
N VAL A 334 -32.94 5.34 -0.77
CA VAL A 334 -32.24 6.46 -1.41
C VAL A 334 -31.89 7.55 -0.39
N LEU A 335 -32.82 7.90 0.50
CA LEU A 335 -32.56 8.82 1.62
C LEU A 335 -31.53 8.24 2.60
N GLY A 336 -31.59 6.93 2.88
CA GLY A 336 -30.63 6.22 3.73
C GLY A 336 -29.22 6.12 3.14
N VAL A 337 -29.08 6.02 1.82
CA VAL A 337 -27.81 6.08 1.09
C VAL A 337 -27.27 7.51 1.07
N ARG A 338 -28.12 8.50 0.76
CA ARG A 338 -27.76 9.92 0.84
C ARG A 338 -27.26 10.30 2.24
N ALA A 339 -27.94 9.84 3.30
CA ALA A 339 -27.55 10.11 4.68
C ALA A 339 -26.21 9.46 5.09
N ARG A 340 -25.78 8.38 4.42
CA ARG A 340 -24.43 7.80 4.59
C ARG A 340 -23.38 8.67 3.89
N TYR A 341 -23.57 8.98 2.61
CA TYR A 341 -22.67 9.87 1.87
C TYR A 341 -22.53 11.25 2.53
N GLU A 342 -23.62 11.84 3.05
CA GLU A 342 -23.53 13.09 3.80
C GLU A 342 -22.80 12.94 5.16
N ARG A 343 -22.76 11.74 5.76
CA ARG A 343 -21.96 11.50 6.97
C ARG A 343 -20.48 11.32 6.61
N GLU A 344 -20.18 10.45 5.65
CA GLU A 344 -18.84 10.22 5.12
C GLU A 344 -18.19 11.53 4.64
N LEU A 345 -18.96 12.40 3.97
CA LEU A 345 -18.51 13.74 3.59
C LEU A 345 -18.19 14.64 4.81
N ARG A 346 -18.99 14.59 5.88
CA ARG A 346 -18.72 15.37 7.11
C ARG A 346 -17.47 14.84 7.82
N GLU A 347 -17.35 13.52 7.96
CA GLU A 347 -16.19 12.85 8.57
C GLU A 347 -14.91 13.20 7.81
N LEU A 348 -14.89 13.09 6.47
CA LEU A 348 -13.76 13.53 5.64
C LEU A 348 -13.44 15.02 5.75
N HIS A 349 -14.42 15.89 5.93
CA HIS A 349 -14.18 17.33 6.16
C HIS A 349 -13.61 17.60 7.56
N GLU A 350 -14.03 16.85 8.58
CA GLU A 350 -13.45 16.93 9.93
C GLU A 350 -12.03 16.38 9.97
N ASP A 351 -11.75 15.25 9.32
CA ASP A 351 -10.39 14.66 9.27
C ASP A 351 -9.43 15.54 8.48
N LYS A 352 -9.86 16.10 7.35
CA LYS A 352 -9.11 17.14 6.62
C LYS A 352 -8.84 18.36 7.51
N LYS A 353 -9.80 18.77 8.35
CA LYS A 353 -9.63 19.89 9.30
C LYS A 353 -8.66 19.55 10.43
N ARG A 354 -8.69 18.32 10.96
CA ARG A 354 -7.72 17.79 11.95
C ARG A 354 -6.31 17.83 11.37
N GLN A 355 -6.11 17.27 10.18
CA GLN A 355 -4.83 17.30 9.45
C GLN A 355 -4.36 18.73 9.15
N GLU A 356 -5.24 19.65 8.74
CA GLU A 356 -4.89 21.06 8.58
C GLU A 356 -4.48 21.72 9.91
N GLU A 357 -5.09 21.36 11.03
CA GLU A 357 -4.77 21.90 12.36
C GLU A 357 -3.46 21.32 12.93
N GLU A 358 -3.16 20.06 12.64
CA GLU A 358 -1.89 19.37 12.92
C GLU A 358 -0.73 19.94 12.10
N LEU A 359 -0.90 20.12 10.77
CA LEU A 359 0.09 20.77 9.91
C LEU A 359 0.33 22.23 10.34
N ARG A 360 -0.73 22.95 10.74
CA ARG A 360 -0.58 24.29 11.37
C ARG A 360 0.12 24.21 12.73
N GLY A 361 0.03 23.08 13.45
CA GLY A 361 0.80 22.75 14.64
C GLY A 361 2.29 22.69 14.33
N GLN A 362 2.68 21.75 13.47
CA GLN A 362 4.06 21.55 13.01
C GLN A 362 4.68 22.85 12.46
N ILE A 363 3.93 23.64 11.68
CA ILE A 363 4.40 24.94 11.16
C ILE A 363 4.61 25.99 12.28
N ARG A 364 3.90 25.91 13.42
CA ARG A 364 4.18 26.77 14.59
C ARG A 364 5.42 26.29 15.35
N GLU A 365 5.60 24.98 15.49
CA GLU A 365 6.75 24.37 16.16
C GLU A 365 8.05 24.61 15.38
N GLU A 366 8.06 24.41 14.07
CA GLU A 366 9.21 24.75 13.20
C GLU A 366 9.51 26.25 13.23
N LYS A 367 8.50 27.11 13.35
CA LYS A 367 8.71 28.56 13.56
C LYS A 367 9.19 28.92 14.97
N ALA A 368 9.04 28.04 15.97
CA ALA A 368 9.69 28.20 17.27
C ALA A 368 11.15 27.75 17.18
N ARG A 369 11.42 26.55 16.65
CA ARG A 369 12.76 26.01 16.39
C ARG A 369 13.62 26.96 15.53
N THR A 370 13.03 27.57 14.51
CA THR A 370 13.72 28.57 13.66
C THR A 370 14.19 29.77 14.49
N ARG A 371 13.37 30.29 15.41
CA ARG A 371 13.74 31.41 16.30
C ARG A 371 14.76 31.00 17.36
N GLU A 372 14.65 29.78 17.87
CA GLU A 372 15.66 29.21 18.76
C GLU A 372 17.02 29.10 18.03
N LEU A 373 17.03 28.67 16.77
CA LEU A 373 18.22 28.67 15.92
C LEU A 373 18.73 30.09 15.61
N GLU A 374 17.84 31.07 15.33
CA GLU A 374 18.20 32.48 15.13
C GLU A 374 18.88 33.07 16.39
N THR A 375 18.33 32.80 17.58
CA THR A 375 18.94 33.26 18.85
C THR A 375 20.25 32.54 19.16
N LEU A 376 20.36 31.25 18.88
CA LEU A 376 21.63 30.52 19.00
C LEU A 376 22.68 31.06 18.03
N GLN A 377 22.32 31.35 16.78
CA GLN A 377 23.20 32.00 15.80
C GLN A 377 23.71 33.35 16.32
N GLN A 378 22.84 34.19 16.87
CA GLN A 378 23.24 35.46 17.51
C GLN A 378 24.24 35.24 18.65
N THR A 379 24.01 34.28 19.56
CA THR A 379 24.99 33.98 20.62
C THR A 379 26.32 33.44 20.08
N VAL A 380 26.32 32.72 18.95
CA VAL A 380 27.56 32.27 18.29
C VAL A 380 28.29 33.44 17.64
N GLU A 381 27.59 34.39 17.02
CA GLU A 381 28.17 35.62 16.47
C GLU A 381 28.77 36.52 17.58
N GLU A 382 28.07 36.67 18.71
CA GLU A 382 28.57 37.38 19.90
C GLU A 382 29.84 36.72 20.47
N LEU A 383 29.84 35.39 20.64
CA LEU A 383 31.01 34.65 21.10
C LEU A 383 32.17 34.72 20.10
N GLN A 384 31.90 34.67 18.79
CA GLN A 384 32.93 34.87 17.77
C GLN A 384 33.52 36.29 17.84
N ALA A 385 32.68 37.33 17.98
CA ALA A 385 33.16 38.69 18.15
C ALA A 385 34.01 38.85 19.43
N GLN A 386 33.61 38.21 20.53
CA GLN A 386 34.39 38.16 21.77
C GLN A 386 35.75 37.46 21.56
N VAL A 387 35.80 36.33 20.86
CA VAL A 387 37.06 35.64 20.53
C VAL A 387 37.97 36.54 19.68
N HIS A 388 37.47 37.16 18.62
CA HIS A 388 38.27 38.10 17.81
C HIS A 388 38.80 39.30 18.63
N SER A 389 38.01 39.81 19.58
CA SER A 389 38.46 40.86 20.50
C SER A 389 39.53 40.35 21.47
N MET A 390 39.41 39.11 21.96
CA MET A 390 40.39 38.48 22.83
C MET A 390 41.70 38.15 22.10
N ASP A 391 41.65 37.73 20.84
CA ASP A 391 42.83 37.54 19.98
C ASP A 391 43.51 38.88 19.65
N GLY A 392 42.72 39.94 19.41
CA GLY A 392 43.24 41.30 19.28
C GLY A 392 43.99 41.78 20.54
N ALA A 393 43.42 41.54 21.71
CA ALA A 393 44.05 41.84 22.99
C ALA A 393 45.28 40.95 23.26
N LYS A 394 45.20 39.65 22.98
CA LYS A 394 46.32 38.69 23.06
C LYS A 394 47.49 39.15 22.19
N GLY A 395 47.24 39.54 20.95
CA GLY A 395 48.26 40.11 20.07
C GLY A 395 48.83 41.44 20.56
N TRP A 396 48.10 42.23 21.36
CA TRP A 396 48.66 43.39 22.04
C TRP A 396 49.59 42.98 23.19
N PHE A 397 49.17 42.04 24.04
CA PHE A 397 50.01 41.49 25.11
C PHE A 397 51.27 40.78 24.57
N GLU A 398 51.18 40.03 23.48
CA GLU A 398 52.32 39.37 22.83
C GLU A 398 53.34 40.36 22.30
N ARG A 399 52.90 41.44 21.64
CA ARG A 399 53.79 42.55 21.25
C ARG A 399 54.43 43.21 22.47
N ARG A 400 53.62 43.51 23.51
CA ARG A 400 54.10 44.20 24.71
C ARG A 400 55.06 43.36 25.56
N LEU A 401 54.88 42.04 25.57
CA LEU A 401 55.81 41.08 26.14
C LEU A 401 57.12 41.08 25.33
N LYS A 402 57.05 40.96 24.01
CA LYS A 402 58.22 40.98 23.13
C LYS A 402 59.02 42.28 23.22
N GLU A 403 58.35 43.44 23.30
CA GLU A 403 58.97 44.74 23.58
C GLU A 403 59.73 44.74 24.93
N ALA A 404 59.17 44.10 25.96
CA ALA A 404 59.79 44.00 27.28
C ALA A 404 60.95 42.99 27.31
N GLU A 405 60.84 41.88 26.57
CA GLU A 405 61.92 40.90 26.37
C GLU A 405 63.10 41.51 25.61
N GLU A 406 62.83 42.24 24.51
CA GLU A 406 63.85 42.98 23.75
C GLU A 406 64.50 44.08 24.58
N SER A 407 63.71 44.84 25.38
CA SER A 407 64.25 45.85 26.30
C SER A 407 65.11 45.24 27.40
N LEU A 408 64.70 44.09 27.95
CA LEU A 408 65.46 43.36 28.96
C LEU A 408 66.76 42.78 28.37
N GLN A 409 66.72 42.28 27.13
CA GLN A 409 67.89 41.77 26.44
C GLN A 409 68.89 42.89 26.11
N GLN A 410 68.41 44.07 25.71
CA GLN A 410 69.25 45.27 25.55
C GLN A 410 69.88 45.67 26.88
N GLN A 411 69.12 45.76 27.97
CA GLN A 411 69.67 46.04 29.30
C GLN A 411 70.67 44.99 29.77
N GLN A 412 70.46 43.70 29.47
CA GLN A 412 71.44 42.65 29.76
C GLN A 412 72.74 42.86 28.97
N GLN A 413 72.66 43.20 27.68
CA GLN A 413 73.83 43.52 26.86
C GLN A 413 74.56 44.76 27.36
N GLU A 414 73.85 45.85 27.68
CA GLU A 414 74.43 47.06 28.28
C GLU A 414 75.14 46.77 29.61
N GLN A 415 74.57 45.92 30.47
CA GLN A 415 75.20 45.53 31.74
C GLN A 415 76.39 44.57 31.52
N GLU A 416 76.34 43.65 30.55
CA GLU A 416 77.48 42.82 30.18
C GLU A 416 78.63 43.63 29.60
N GLU A 417 78.35 44.62 28.73
CA GLU A 417 79.33 45.55 28.20
C GLU A 417 79.90 46.47 29.28
N ALA A 418 79.08 47.00 30.19
CA ALA A 418 79.55 47.80 31.32
C ALA A 418 80.42 46.99 32.29
N LEU A 419 80.05 45.74 32.58
CA LEU A 419 80.86 44.80 33.38
C LEU A 419 82.16 44.43 32.65
N LYS A 420 82.14 44.29 31.32
CA LYS A 420 83.34 44.06 30.51
C LYS A 420 84.27 45.28 30.54
N GLN A 421 83.73 46.49 30.38
CA GLN A 421 84.50 47.74 30.49
C GLN A 421 85.09 47.91 31.90
N CYS A 422 84.34 47.63 32.97
CA CYS A 422 84.87 47.66 34.34
C CYS A 422 85.97 46.60 34.56
N ARG A 423 85.83 45.39 33.98
CA ARG A 423 86.90 44.36 34.01
C ARG A 423 88.14 44.79 33.24
N GLU A 424 87.97 45.43 32.08
CA GLU A 424 89.07 45.95 31.26
C GLU A 424 89.77 47.14 31.94
N GLN A 425 89.02 48.02 32.60
CA GLN A 425 89.53 49.10 33.44
C GLN A 425 90.30 48.55 34.64
N HIS A 426 89.71 47.67 35.44
CA HIS A 426 90.40 47.04 36.58
C HIS A 426 91.62 46.20 36.16
N ALA A 427 91.60 45.58 34.98
CA ALA A 427 92.77 44.88 34.44
C ALA A 427 93.89 45.85 34.00
N ALA A 428 93.54 47.06 33.52
CA ALA A 428 94.51 48.12 33.23
C ALA A 428 95.05 48.77 34.51
N GLU A 429 94.20 49.00 35.52
CA GLU A 429 94.60 49.46 36.85
C GLU A 429 95.54 48.45 37.54
N LEU A 430 95.20 47.15 37.49
CA LEU A 430 96.04 46.08 38.02
C LEU A 430 97.41 46.06 37.31
N LYS A 431 97.45 46.16 35.98
CA LYS A 431 98.73 46.26 35.24
C LYS A 431 99.53 47.49 35.64
N GLY A 432 98.91 48.66 35.75
CA GLY A 432 99.58 49.86 36.23
C GLY A 432 100.13 49.70 37.66
N LYS A 433 99.45 48.93 38.52
CA LYS A 433 99.94 48.56 39.86
C LYS A 433 100.99 47.46 39.84
N GLU A 434 100.99 46.54 38.89
CA GLU A 434 102.08 45.58 38.66
C GLU A 434 103.34 46.28 38.14
N GLU A 435 103.19 47.28 37.26
CA GLU A 435 104.25 48.16 36.77
C GLU A 435 104.82 49.04 37.90
N GLU A 436 103.97 49.75 38.67
CA GLU A 436 104.41 50.49 39.88
C GLU A 436 105.12 49.59 40.91
N LEU A 437 104.62 48.36 41.12
CA LEU A 437 105.27 47.40 42.03
C LEU A 437 106.59 46.86 41.47
N GLN A 438 106.78 46.82 40.16
CA GLN A 438 108.05 46.45 39.55
C GLN A 438 109.04 47.61 39.62
N ASP A 439 108.64 48.86 39.32
CA ASP A 439 109.47 50.05 39.52
C ASP A 439 109.98 50.15 40.97
N VAL A 440 109.12 49.85 41.96
CA VAL A 440 109.49 49.83 43.39
C VAL A 440 110.41 48.65 43.74
N ARG A 441 110.31 47.51 43.06
CA ARG A 441 111.26 46.39 43.21
C ARG A 441 112.61 46.72 42.63
N ASP A 442 112.66 47.31 41.43
CA ASP A 442 113.88 47.69 40.74
C ASP A 442 114.63 48.79 41.53
N GLN A 443 113.90 49.76 42.11
CA GLN A 443 114.44 50.73 43.06
C GLN A 443 114.97 50.07 44.34
N LEU A 444 114.27 49.06 44.87
CA LEU A 444 114.71 48.30 46.05
C LEU A 444 115.93 47.40 45.75
N GLU A 445 116.07 46.91 44.52
CA GLU A 445 117.24 46.14 44.08
C GLU A 445 118.45 47.07 43.89
N GLN A 446 118.28 48.22 43.22
CA GLN A 446 119.32 49.26 43.14
C GLN A 446 119.78 49.72 44.53
N ALA A 447 118.86 49.99 45.47
CA ALA A 447 119.21 50.34 46.84
C ALA A 447 119.95 49.21 47.60
N GLN A 448 119.73 47.94 47.21
CA GLN A 448 120.50 46.81 47.74
C GLN A 448 121.89 46.69 47.08
N GLU A 449 122.02 46.97 45.79
CA GLU A 449 123.32 47.05 45.11
C GLU A 449 124.16 48.20 45.66
N GLU A 450 123.57 49.38 45.90
CA GLU A 450 124.22 50.52 46.56
C GLU A 450 124.64 50.17 48.00
N ARG A 451 123.76 49.53 48.78
CA ARG A 451 124.09 49.02 50.12
C ARG A 451 125.27 48.05 50.06
N ASP A 452 125.31 47.14 49.09
CA ASP A 452 126.35 46.12 48.98
C ASP A 452 127.65 46.67 48.39
N CYS A 453 127.58 47.71 47.55
CA CYS A 453 128.68 48.61 47.20
C CYS A 453 129.27 49.25 48.47
N HIS A 454 128.44 49.91 49.29
CA HIS A 454 128.88 50.52 50.54
C HIS A 454 129.44 49.50 51.53
N LEU A 455 128.88 48.29 51.63
CA LEU A 455 129.43 47.20 52.46
C LEU A 455 130.81 46.74 51.96
N LYS A 456 131.05 46.68 50.64
CA LYS A 456 132.38 46.40 50.07
C LYS A 456 133.38 47.51 50.44
N THR A 457 132.99 48.78 50.31
CA THR A 457 133.83 49.94 50.72
C THR A 457 134.10 49.96 52.23
N ILE A 458 133.10 49.64 53.06
CA ILE A 458 133.27 49.50 54.51
C ILE A 458 134.21 48.33 54.83
N SER A 459 134.21 47.26 54.02
CA SER A 459 135.13 46.13 54.17
C SER A 459 136.58 46.52 53.82
N SER A 460 136.81 47.24 52.72
CA SER A 460 138.15 47.73 52.37
C SER A 460 138.68 48.72 53.40
N LEU A 461 137.87 49.71 53.83
CA LEU A 461 138.24 50.65 54.89
C LEU A 461 138.53 49.94 56.23
N LYS A 462 137.79 48.89 56.59
CA LYS A 462 138.11 48.07 57.78
C LYS A 462 139.44 47.34 57.65
N GLN A 463 139.80 46.89 56.44
CA GLN A 463 141.08 46.23 56.18
C GLN A 463 142.24 47.26 56.18
N GLU A 464 142.06 48.44 55.60
CA GLU A 464 143.03 49.56 55.68
C GLU A 464 143.25 50.03 57.13
N VAL A 465 142.20 50.13 57.94
CA VAL A 465 142.30 50.42 59.39
C VAL A 465 143.07 49.32 60.12
N LYS A 466 142.88 48.05 59.74
CA LYS A 466 143.63 46.92 60.32
C LYS A 466 145.11 46.95 59.92
N ASP A 467 145.40 47.21 58.65
CA ASP A 467 146.77 47.25 58.13
C ASP A 467 147.55 48.46 58.67
N THR A 468 146.89 49.60 58.87
CA THR A 468 147.49 50.76 59.57
C THR A 468 147.69 50.50 61.07
N VAL A 469 146.78 49.78 61.74
CA VAL A 469 146.97 49.34 63.14
C VAL A 469 148.13 48.36 63.29
N ASP A 470 148.23 47.32 62.45
CA ASP A 470 149.38 46.40 62.49
C ASP A 470 150.68 47.10 62.03
N GLY A 471 150.60 48.11 61.14
CA GLY A 471 151.69 49.03 60.82
C GLY A 471 152.17 49.84 62.04
N GLN A 472 151.26 50.42 62.82
CA GLN A 472 151.58 51.07 64.10
C GLN A 472 152.20 50.07 65.08
N ARG A 473 151.66 48.85 65.16
CA ARG A 473 152.17 47.76 66.02
C ARG A 473 153.57 47.29 65.62
N ILE A 474 153.94 47.40 64.34
CA ILE A 474 155.31 47.21 63.83
C ILE A 474 156.21 48.40 64.21
N LEU A 475 155.70 49.63 64.13
CA LEU A 475 156.42 50.83 64.59
C LEU A 475 156.68 50.79 66.10
N GLU A 476 155.73 50.35 66.93
CA GLU A 476 155.91 50.13 68.37
C GLU A 476 156.96 49.05 68.66
N LYS A 477 156.98 47.95 67.88
CA LYS A 477 158.03 46.92 67.99
C LYS A 477 159.42 47.47 67.60
N LYS A 478 159.52 48.31 66.56
CA LYS A 478 160.77 48.99 66.17
C LYS A 478 161.19 50.03 67.22
N GLY A 479 160.27 50.84 67.73
CA GLY A 479 160.50 51.84 68.76
C GLY A 479 160.92 51.23 70.10
N SER A 480 160.29 50.14 70.52
CA SER A 480 160.67 49.41 71.75
C SER A 480 161.99 48.64 71.61
N ALA A 481 162.41 48.27 70.39
CA ALA A 481 163.78 47.81 70.13
C ALA A 481 164.79 48.97 70.26
N ALA A 482 164.54 50.12 69.61
CA ALA A 482 165.38 51.31 69.73
C ALA A 482 165.49 51.80 71.19
N LEU A 483 164.41 51.74 71.96
CA LEU A 483 164.38 52.16 73.38
C LEU A 483 165.13 51.17 74.30
N LYS A 484 165.24 49.89 73.93
CA LYS A 484 166.12 48.93 74.60
C LYS A 484 167.59 49.23 74.31
N ASP A 485 167.95 49.54 73.07
CA ASP A 485 169.34 49.87 72.72
C ASP A 485 169.76 51.25 73.25
N LEU A 486 168.87 52.24 73.28
CA LEU A 486 169.09 53.50 74.00
C LEU A 486 169.28 53.28 75.51
N LYS A 487 168.54 52.36 76.15
CA LYS A 487 168.81 51.95 77.55
C LYS A 487 170.19 51.30 77.71
N ARG A 488 170.62 50.50 76.74
CA ARG A 488 171.95 49.86 76.73
C ARG A 488 173.08 50.89 76.56
N GLN A 489 172.92 51.83 75.63
CA GLN A 489 173.82 52.96 75.43
C GLN A 489 173.88 53.85 76.68
N LEU A 490 172.73 54.21 77.28
CA LEU A 490 172.67 55.00 78.52
C LEU A 490 173.39 54.31 79.70
N HIS A 491 173.32 52.98 79.80
CA HIS A 491 174.04 52.24 80.85
C HIS A 491 175.56 52.17 80.60
N LEU A 492 175.99 52.14 79.34
CA LEU A 492 177.40 52.26 78.97
C LEU A 492 177.92 53.69 79.17
N GLU A 493 177.11 54.71 78.87
CA GLU A 493 177.43 56.12 79.14
C GLU A 493 177.48 56.42 80.64
N ARG A 494 176.63 55.81 81.48
CA ARG A 494 176.81 55.90 82.95
C ARG A 494 178.14 55.30 83.39
N LYS A 495 178.51 54.11 82.89
CA LYS A 495 179.83 53.50 83.17
C LYS A 495 181.02 54.24 82.54
N ARG A 496 180.78 55.14 81.58
CA ARG A 496 181.75 56.15 81.14
C ARG A 496 181.79 57.35 82.09
N ALA A 497 180.63 57.86 82.51
CA ALA A 497 180.51 59.00 83.42
C ALA A 497 181.22 58.74 84.76
N ASP A 498 181.03 57.56 85.36
CA ASP A 498 181.71 57.18 86.61
C ASP A 498 183.25 57.20 86.43
N LYS A 499 183.76 56.72 85.29
CA LYS A 499 185.19 56.76 84.93
C LYS A 499 185.68 58.12 84.41
N LEU A 500 184.77 59.03 84.09
CA LEU A 500 185.05 60.42 83.74
C LEU A 500 185.09 61.31 84.99
N GLN A 501 184.52 60.89 86.12
CA GLN A 501 184.68 61.61 87.39
C GLN A 501 186.08 61.42 87.98
N GLU A 502 186.71 60.24 87.82
CA GLU A 502 188.15 60.06 88.10
C GLU A 502 189.03 60.80 87.07
N ARG A 503 188.71 60.70 85.77
CA ARG A 503 189.44 61.40 84.68
C ARG A 503 189.10 62.88 84.50
N LEU A 504 188.39 63.49 85.45
CA LEU A 504 188.30 64.95 85.60
C LEU A 504 189.18 65.47 86.74
N GLN A 505 189.84 64.59 87.50
CA GLN A 505 190.97 64.96 88.33
C GLN A 505 192.30 64.71 87.61
N ASP A 506 192.43 63.61 86.87
CA ASP A 506 193.61 63.32 86.05
C ASP A 506 193.49 63.79 84.59
N ILE A 507 194.23 64.87 84.30
CA ILE A 507 194.79 65.27 82.99
C ILE A 507 193.78 65.87 81.99
N LEU A 508 193.72 67.20 81.80
CA LEU A 508 194.73 68.06 81.14
C LEU A 508 195.09 67.69 79.67
N THR A 509 194.36 66.78 78.99
CA THR A 509 194.63 66.44 77.57
C THR A 509 193.41 66.40 76.63
N ASN A 510 193.31 67.42 75.78
CA ASN A 510 192.89 67.40 74.35
C ASN A 510 191.55 66.77 73.87
N SER A 511 190.57 67.64 73.63
CA SER A 511 190.03 68.04 72.29
C SER A 511 189.29 67.10 71.30
N LYS A 512 188.08 67.55 70.87
CA LYS A 512 187.54 67.71 69.46
C LYS A 512 186.92 66.55 68.62
N SER A 513 185.62 66.72 68.24
CA SER A 513 185.00 66.65 66.85
C SER A 513 184.19 65.43 66.24
N ARG A 514 182.97 65.73 65.69
CA ARG A 514 182.31 65.40 64.35
C ARG A 514 181.62 64.04 63.88
N SER A 515 180.36 64.17 63.33
CA SER A 515 179.82 63.81 61.95
C SER A 515 179.24 62.42 61.45
N GLY A 516 178.18 62.42 60.57
CA GLY A 516 177.69 61.35 59.59
C GLY A 516 176.19 60.84 59.70
N LEU A 517 175.47 60.14 58.76
CA LEU A 517 175.44 59.96 57.25
C LEU A 517 174.17 59.12 56.72
N GLU A 518 173.97 58.85 55.40
CA GLU A 518 172.72 58.40 54.63
C GLU A 518 172.61 56.86 54.23
N GLU A 519 171.77 56.20 53.35
CA GLU A 519 170.84 56.40 52.16
C GLU A 519 169.65 55.31 52.10
N LEU A 520 168.91 54.71 51.09
CA LEU A 520 168.75 54.53 49.58
C LEU A 520 167.33 53.89 49.15
N VAL A 521 167.01 53.51 47.86
CA VAL A 521 165.66 53.07 47.26
C VAL A 521 165.72 52.06 46.03
N LEU A 522 164.66 51.23 45.66
CA LEU A 522 164.23 50.73 44.27
C LEU A 522 163.00 49.71 44.16
N SER A 523 162.58 49.24 42.94
CA SER A 523 161.26 48.57 42.51
C SER A 523 161.34 47.10 41.87
N GLU A 524 160.45 46.41 41.07
CA GLU A 524 159.12 46.58 40.33
C GLU A 524 158.47 45.24 39.70
N MET A 525 157.37 45.29 38.88
CA MET A 525 156.86 44.35 37.76
C MET A 525 155.58 43.38 37.79
N ASN A 526 154.80 43.36 36.66
CA ASN A 526 154.05 42.25 35.90
C ASN A 526 152.53 41.82 36.03
N SER A 527 151.99 41.02 35.04
CA SER A 527 150.59 41.04 34.47
C SER A 527 149.70 39.70 34.38
N PRO A 528 148.95 39.26 33.29
CA PRO A 528 147.44 39.29 33.17
C PRO A 528 146.60 38.06 32.59
N SER A 529 145.24 38.16 32.50
CA SER A 529 144.24 37.54 31.51
C SER A 529 143.27 36.36 31.89
N ARG A 530 142.03 36.29 31.29
CA ARG A 530 141.37 35.12 30.54
C ARG A 530 139.80 34.87 30.63
N THR A 531 139.09 34.76 29.48
CA THR A 531 137.78 34.03 29.10
C THR A 531 136.37 34.36 29.70
N GLN A 532 135.17 34.02 29.13
CA GLN A 532 134.60 33.79 27.75
C GLN A 532 133.08 33.34 27.75
N THR A 533 132.33 33.48 26.62
CA THR A 533 130.98 32.89 26.25
C THR A 533 129.71 33.38 26.98
N GLY A 534 128.44 33.27 26.48
CA GLY A 534 127.84 32.83 25.19
C GLY A 534 126.88 31.59 25.29
N ASP A 535 125.80 31.36 24.49
CA ASP A 535 125.09 32.13 23.44
C ASP A 535 123.74 31.45 22.95
N SER A 536 122.86 32.16 22.19
CA SER A 536 121.81 31.68 21.23
C SER A 536 120.44 31.06 21.70
N SER A 537 119.49 30.82 20.75
CA SER A 537 118.01 30.71 20.97
C SER A 537 117.21 29.67 20.11
N SER A 538 115.87 29.57 20.31
CA SER A 538 114.76 29.25 19.33
C SER A 538 113.76 28.11 19.68
N ILE A 539 112.72 27.89 18.85
CA ILE A 539 111.35 27.37 19.18
C ILE A 539 110.92 26.14 18.33
N SER A 540 110.15 25.15 18.86
CA SER A 540 108.88 24.58 18.26
C SER A 540 108.31 23.23 18.80
N SER A 541 107.01 23.26 19.16
CA SER A 541 105.85 22.40 18.76
C SER A 541 105.68 20.86 18.97
N PHE A 542 104.40 20.49 19.25
CA PHE A 542 103.61 19.24 18.94
C PHE A 542 103.43 18.03 19.93
N SER A 543 102.22 17.96 20.55
CA SER A 543 101.19 16.87 20.52
C SER A 543 101.43 15.40 20.98
N TYR A 544 100.58 14.90 21.92
CA TYR A 544 99.88 13.59 21.79
C TYR A 544 98.55 13.48 22.63
N ARG A 545 97.93 12.29 22.70
CA ARG A 545 96.52 11.89 23.03
C ARG A 545 96.52 10.60 23.92
N GLU A 546 95.48 9.85 24.35
CA GLU A 546 93.99 9.74 24.23
C GLU A 546 93.45 8.98 25.50
N ILE A 547 92.52 8.00 25.37
CA ILE A 547 92.08 6.94 26.33
C ILE A 547 91.02 7.41 27.39
N LEU A 548 89.69 7.18 27.22
CA LEU A 548 88.84 5.94 27.37
C LEU A 548 88.64 5.51 28.86
N ARG A 549 87.53 4.95 29.40
CA ARG A 549 86.16 4.47 28.99
C ARG A 549 85.34 4.17 30.31
N GLU A 550 84.03 3.84 30.45
CA GLU A 550 82.80 3.67 29.62
C GLU A 550 81.51 3.54 30.51
N LYS A 551 80.30 3.57 29.88
CA LYS A 551 79.07 2.76 30.14
C LYS A 551 78.00 3.04 31.25
N GLU A 552 76.75 3.17 30.76
CA GLU A 552 75.51 2.40 31.11
C GLU A 552 74.31 3.00 31.93
N SER A 553 73.14 3.00 31.26
CA SER A 553 71.74 2.75 31.74
C SER A 553 70.87 3.74 32.58
N SER A 554 69.71 4.06 31.99
CA SER A 554 68.31 4.07 32.53
C SER A 554 67.76 5.10 33.54
N ALA A 555 66.95 6.03 32.99
CA ALA A 555 65.53 6.32 33.27
C ALA A 555 65.02 6.81 34.67
N VAL A 556 63.93 7.60 34.64
CA VAL A 556 63.33 8.37 35.77
C VAL A 556 61.82 8.11 35.90
N PRO A 557 61.24 8.04 37.12
CA PRO A 557 59.78 8.06 37.37
C PRO A 557 59.27 9.35 38.06
N ALA A 558 57.95 9.62 37.98
CA ALA A 558 57.29 10.82 38.51
C ALA A 558 56.02 10.52 39.37
N ARG A 559 55.25 11.56 39.76
CA ARG A 559 54.27 11.57 40.87
C ARG A 559 53.04 12.48 40.60
N SER A 560 51.90 12.40 41.30
CA SER A 560 51.24 11.31 42.07
C SER A 560 49.87 11.75 42.68
N LEU A 561 49.03 10.77 43.04
CA LEU A 561 47.95 10.79 44.07
C LEU A 561 46.56 11.47 43.82
N SER A 562 45.53 10.68 44.17
CA SER A 562 44.27 11.03 44.89
C SER A 562 43.04 11.61 44.17
N SER A 563 41.89 10.94 44.35
CA SER A 563 40.59 11.47 44.83
C SER A 563 39.53 10.33 44.91
N SER A 564 38.29 10.62 45.30
CA SER A 564 37.26 9.63 45.75
C SER A 564 35.94 9.66 44.93
N PRO A 565 35.01 8.68 45.09
CA PRO A 565 34.03 8.32 44.05
C PRO A 565 32.58 8.78 44.31
N GLN A 566 31.74 8.84 43.26
CA GLN A 566 30.28 8.84 43.41
C GLN A 566 29.49 8.36 42.16
N ALA A 567 28.33 7.72 42.41
CA ALA A 567 27.16 7.48 41.54
C ALA A 567 27.27 6.59 40.26
N GLN A 568 26.40 5.58 40.19
CA GLN A 568 25.91 4.93 38.97
C GLN A 568 24.37 5.02 38.89
N PRO A 569 23.78 5.16 37.69
CA PRO A 569 22.42 4.68 37.40
C PRO A 569 22.43 3.17 37.06
N PRO A 570 21.29 2.45 37.17
CA PRO A 570 21.21 1.03 36.89
C PRO A 570 21.32 0.71 35.38
N ARG A 571 21.81 -0.49 35.05
CA ARG A 571 21.69 -1.07 33.70
C ARG A 571 20.33 -1.78 33.55
N PRO A 572 19.76 -1.85 32.34
CA PRO A 572 18.79 -2.89 32.00
C PRO A 572 19.42 -4.28 32.15
N ALA A 573 18.59 -5.31 32.34
CA ALA A 573 19.06 -6.70 32.26
C ALA A 573 19.37 -7.05 30.80
N GLU A 574 20.60 -7.50 30.53
CA GLU A 574 20.97 -8.15 29.28
C GLU A 574 20.39 -9.58 29.35
N LEU A 575 19.33 -9.86 28.57
CA LEU A 575 18.83 -11.23 28.36
C LEU A 575 19.93 -12.05 27.68
N SER A 576 20.04 -13.32 28.03
CA SER A 576 21.00 -14.23 27.42
C SER A 576 20.60 -14.60 25.99
N ASP A 577 21.59 -14.94 25.15
CA ASP A 577 21.36 -15.36 23.76
C ASP A 577 20.40 -16.57 23.66
N GLU A 578 20.34 -17.41 24.70
CA GLU A 578 19.41 -18.54 24.83
C GLU A 578 17.96 -18.09 25.04
N GLU A 579 17.73 -17.09 25.91
CA GLU A 579 16.39 -16.49 26.11
C GLU A 579 15.92 -15.75 24.85
N VAL A 580 16.85 -15.13 24.11
CA VAL A 580 16.58 -14.54 22.80
C VAL A 580 16.22 -15.61 21.76
N ALA A 581 16.93 -16.74 21.74
CA ALA A 581 16.62 -17.87 20.88
C ALA A 581 15.25 -18.50 21.19
N GLU A 582 14.91 -18.72 22.47
CA GLU A 582 13.57 -19.17 22.88
C GLU A 582 12.47 -18.19 22.43
N LEU A 583 12.71 -16.88 22.51
CA LEU A 583 11.75 -15.86 22.07
C LEU A 583 11.57 -15.87 20.55
N PHE A 584 12.63 -16.06 19.76
CA PHE A 584 12.50 -16.24 18.31
C PHE A 584 11.76 -17.54 17.95
N GLN A 585 12.03 -18.65 18.65
CA GLN A 585 11.34 -19.92 18.45
C GLN A 585 9.84 -19.80 18.75
N ARG A 586 9.47 -19.25 19.91
CA ARG A 586 8.06 -19.00 20.28
C ARG A 586 7.37 -18.03 19.33
N LEU A 587 8.08 -17.03 18.80
CA LEU A 587 7.55 -16.10 17.80
C LEU A 587 7.27 -16.81 16.46
N ALA A 588 8.16 -17.69 16.02
CA ALA A 588 7.96 -18.51 14.82
C ALA A 588 6.77 -19.46 14.97
N GLU A 589 6.67 -20.16 16.11
CA GLU A 589 5.54 -21.03 16.45
C GLU A 589 4.22 -20.25 16.48
N THR A 590 4.17 -19.11 17.18
CA THR A 590 2.99 -18.23 17.24
C THR A 590 2.58 -17.73 15.85
N GLN A 591 3.55 -17.38 14.99
CA GLN A 591 3.29 -16.92 13.63
C GLN A 591 2.79 -18.06 12.73
N GLN A 592 3.25 -19.30 12.94
CA GLN A 592 2.74 -20.48 12.25
C GLN A 592 1.32 -20.86 12.70
N GLU A 593 1.03 -20.84 14.01
CA GLU A 593 -0.33 -21.04 14.53
C GLU A 593 -1.30 -19.98 14.00
N LYS A 594 -0.89 -18.71 13.98
CA LYS A 594 -1.66 -17.61 13.40
C LYS A 594 -1.96 -17.87 11.91
N TRP A 595 -0.98 -18.29 11.12
CA TRP A 595 -1.16 -18.59 9.70
C TRP A 595 -2.15 -19.76 9.48
N MET A 596 -2.04 -20.84 10.26
CA MET A 596 -2.98 -21.97 10.24
C MET A 596 -4.42 -21.53 10.63
N LEU A 597 -4.56 -20.61 11.58
CA LEU A 597 -5.85 -20.05 11.96
C LEU A 597 -6.44 -19.15 10.87
N GLU A 598 -5.63 -18.32 10.20
CA GLU A 598 -6.06 -17.50 9.07
C GLU A 598 -6.51 -18.36 7.87
N GLU A 599 -5.83 -19.46 7.57
CA GLU A 599 -6.26 -20.41 6.53
C GLU A 599 -7.56 -21.12 6.91
N LYS A 600 -7.71 -21.53 8.18
CA LYS A 600 -8.95 -22.12 8.70
C LYS A 600 -10.14 -21.15 8.67
N VAL A 601 -9.92 -19.87 8.93
CA VAL A 601 -10.94 -18.81 8.78
C VAL A 601 -11.32 -18.67 7.31
N LYS A 602 -10.37 -18.55 6.39
CA LYS A 602 -10.64 -18.46 4.93
C LYS A 602 -11.47 -19.66 4.44
N HIS A 603 -11.16 -20.88 4.88
CA HIS A 603 -11.97 -22.06 4.55
C HIS A 603 -13.40 -21.99 5.08
N LEU A 604 -13.61 -21.47 6.30
CA LEU A 604 -14.95 -21.28 6.87
C LEU A 604 -15.73 -20.16 6.14
N GLU A 605 -15.06 -19.08 5.73
CA GLU A 605 -15.65 -18.00 4.94
C GLU A 605 -16.11 -18.50 3.56
N VAL A 606 -15.25 -19.23 2.83
CA VAL A 606 -15.61 -19.83 1.53
C VAL A 606 -16.72 -20.87 1.67
N SER A 607 -16.69 -21.70 2.72
CA SER A 607 -17.76 -22.67 3.00
C SER A 607 -19.08 -21.98 3.31
N SER A 608 -19.06 -20.91 4.12
CA SER A 608 -20.25 -20.12 4.46
C SER A 608 -20.83 -19.39 3.26
N ALA A 609 -19.99 -18.80 2.40
CA ALA A 609 -20.41 -18.18 1.15
C ALA A 609 -21.08 -19.19 0.21
N SER A 610 -20.49 -20.38 0.04
CA SER A 610 -21.06 -21.46 -0.77
C SER A 610 -22.42 -21.92 -0.23
N MET A 611 -22.56 -22.13 1.09
CA MET A 611 -23.84 -22.46 1.71
C MET A 611 -24.88 -21.34 1.57
N ALA A 612 -24.48 -20.07 1.64
CA ALA A 612 -25.37 -18.94 1.46
C ALA A 612 -25.89 -18.86 0.00
N GLU A 613 -25.03 -19.06 -1.00
CA GLU A 613 -25.46 -19.19 -2.40
C GLU A 613 -26.44 -20.34 -2.58
N ASP A 614 -26.15 -21.51 -2.01
CA ASP A 614 -26.96 -22.71 -2.19
C ASP A 614 -28.36 -22.56 -1.54
N LEU A 615 -28.44 -21.88 -0.39
CA LEU A 615 -29.70 -21.45 0.23
C LEU A 615 -30.45 -20.43 -0.63
N CYS A 616 -29.77 -19.47 -1.26
CA CYS A 616 -30.40 -18.52 -2.18
C CYS A 616 -30.99 -19.23 -3.42
N ARG A 617 -30.24 -20.16 -4.02
CA ARG A 617 -30.71 -20.98 -5.17
C ARG A 617 -31.92 -21.82 -4.78
N LYS A 618 -31.88 -22.51 -3.63
CA LYS A 618 -33.02 -23.31 -3.11
C LYS A 618 -34.24 -22.43 -2.81
N SER A 619 -34.03 -21.23 -2.27
CA SER A 619 -35.11 -20.26 -2.02
C SER A 619 -35.77 -19.79 -3.32
N ALA A 620 -34.98 -19.46 -4.35
CA ALA A 620 -35.51 -19.05 -5.66
C ALA A 620 -36.29 -20.17 -6.38
N ILE A 621 -35.85 -21.43 -6.24
CA ILE A 621 -36.61 -22.59 -6.75
C ILE A 621 -37.96 -22.72 -6.02
N ILE A 622 -37.97 -22.61 -4.69
CA ILE A 622 -39.21 -22.65 -3.89
C ILE A 622 -40.14 -21.49 -4.25
N GLU A 623 -39.60 -20.28 -4.40
CA GLU A 623 -40.35 -19.08 -4.79
C GLU A 623 -40.99 -19.26 -6.18
N THR A 624 -40.24 -19.80 -7.15
CA THR A 624 -40.74 -20.11 -8.51
C THR A 624 -41.89 -21.12 -8.44
N TYR A 625 -41.72 -22.25 -7.75
CA TYR A 625 -42.78 -23.25 -7.55
C TYR A 625 -44.01 -22.68 -6.82
N VAL A 626 -43.82 -21.77 -5.85
CA VAL A 626 -44.92 -21.11 -5.12
C VAL A 626 -45.61 -20.03 -5.95
N MET A 627 -44.95 -19.46 -6.96
CA MET A 627 -45.59 -18.57 -7.94
C MET A 627 -46.37 -19.37 -8.99
N ASP A 628 -45.78 -20.39 -9.61
CA ASP A 628 -46.46 -21.26 -10.58
C ASP A 628 -47.69 -21.94 -9.95
N SER A 629 -47.59 -22.38 -8.69
CA SER A 629 -48.72 -22.96 -7.94
C SER A 629 -49.84 -21.97 -7.62
N ARG A 630 -49.63 -20.65 -7.76
CA ARG A 630 -50.67 -19.61 -7.61
C ARG A 630 -51.24 -19.15 -8.95
N ILE A 631 -50.51 -19.32 -10.04
CA ILE A 631 -50.91 -18.88 -11.39
C ILE A 631 -51.92 -19.85 -12.04
N GLY A 632 -52.18 -21.03 -11.43
CA GLY A 632 -53.15 -21.98 -11.99
C GLY A 632 -53.83 -22.93 -11.00
N HIS A 633 -54.78 -22.44 -10.18
CA HIS A 633 -55.95 -23.27 -9.84
C HIS A 633 -57.19 -22.50 -9.33
N THR A 634 -58.11 -22.18 -10.24
CA THR A 634 -59.54 -21.91 -9.94
C THR A 634 -60.43 -22.76 -10.85
N ASP A 635 -60.39 -24.08 -10.66
CA ASP A 635 -61.54 -24.94 -10.96
C ASP A 635 -61.40 -26.33 -10.31
N ARG A 636 -62.45 -26.83 -9.66
CA ARG A 636 -62.37 -28.02 -8.79
C ARG A 636 -63.25 -29.18 -9.26
N SER A 637 -62.98 -29.69 -10.45
CA SER A 637 -63.61 -30.91 -10.96
C SER A 637 -62.71 -31.68 -11.95
N GLY A 638 -62.37 -32.93 -11.64
CA GLY A 638 -61.80 -33.86 -12.64
C GLY A 638 -60.40 -34.44 -12.38
N LEU A 639 -60.15 -35.00 -11.19
CA LEU A 639 -58.90 -35.74 -10.86
C LEU A 639 -58.57 -36.94 -11.80
N GLY A 640 -59.48 -37.29 -12.73
CA GLY A 640 -59.28 -38.32 -13.76
C GLY A 640 -58.88 -37.80 -15.15
N SER A 641 -58.77 -36.49 -15.38
CA SER A 641 -58.42 -35.95 -16.71
C SER A 641 -56.92 -35.88 -16.96
N VAL A 642 -56.15 -35.46 -15.95
CA VAL A 642 -54.70 -35.14 -16.05
C VAL A 642 -53.84 -36.35 -16.48
N LEU A 643 -54.32 -37.58 -16.25
CA LEU A 643 -53.65 -38.81 -16.70
C LEU A 643 -53.79 -39.10 -18.21
N ARG A 644 -54.60 -38.34 -18.96
CA ARG A 644 -54.85 -38.59 -20.39
C ARG A 644 -54.01 -37.75 -21.34
N ASP A 645 -53.67 -36.52 -20.95
CA ASP A 645 -52.91 -35.58 -21.80
C ASP A 645 -51.39 -35.81 -21.76
N LEU A 646 -50.92 -36.76 -20.93
CA LEU A 646 -49.52 -37.20 -20.87
C LEU A 646 -49.00 -37.88 -22.17
N VAL A 647 -49.83 -38.01 -23.21
CA VAL A 647 -49.54 -38.81 -24.41
C VAL A 647 -49.99 -38.14 -25.72
N LYS A 648 -49.32 -37.03 -26.11
CA LYS A 648 -48.86 -36.68 -27.50
C LYS A 648 -48.55 -35.16 -27.67
N PRO A 649 -47.72 -34.74 -28.64
CA PRO A 649 -46.33 -35.17 -28.84
C PRO A 649 -45.44 -33.96 -29.23
N GLY A 650 -45.34 -32.93 -28.38
CA GLY A 650 -45.04 -31.55 -28.81
C GLY A 650 -43.75 -30.87 -28.35
N ASP A 651 -42.66 -31.59 -28.03
CA ASP A 651 -41.37 -30.95 -27.68
C ASP A 651 -40.16 -31.70 -28.28
N GLU A 652 -39.77 -31.32 -29.50
CA GLU A 652 -38.50 -31.75 -30.11
C GLU A 652 -37.30 -31.29 -29.27
N ASN A 653 -37.38 -30.10 -28.66
CA ASN A 653 -36.29 -29.52 -27.86
C ASN A 653 -36.03 -30.32 -26.56
N LEU A 654 -37.07 -30.74 -25.83
CA LEU A 654 -36.88 -31.63 -24.67
C LEU A 654 -36.40 -33.02 -25.09
N ARG A 655 -36.82 -33.53 -26.26
CA ARG A 655 -36.33 -34.80 -26.80
C ARG A 655 -34.84 -34.71 -27.18
N GLU A 656 -34.42 -33.63 -27.82
CA GLU A 656 -33.02 -33.39 -28.18
C GLU A 656 -32.16 -33.11 -26.94
N MET A 657 -32.66 -32.35 -25.95
CA MET A 657 -31.96 -32.11 -24.69
C MET A 657 -31.82 -33.38 -23.85
N ASN A 658 -32.87 -34.21 -23.74
CA ASN A 658 -32.76 -35.51 -23.10
C ASN A 658 -31.81 -36.44 -23.86
N LYS A 659 -31.79 -36.42 -25.20
CA LYS A 659 -30.81 -37.18 -26.00
C LYS A 659 -29.38 -36.68 -25.76
N LYS A 660 -29.16 -35.37 -25.62
CA LYS A 660 -27.84 -34.79 -25.28
C LYS A 660 -27.42 -35.15 -23.85
N LEU A 661 -28.33 -35.09 -22.88
CA LEU A 661 -28.09 -35.53 -21.49
C LEU A 661 -27.81 -37.04 -21.42
N GLN A 662 -28.57 -37.86 -22.13
CA GLN A 662 -28.37 -39.30 -22.20
C GLN A 662 -27.02 -39.64 -22.84
N ASN A 663 -26.68 -39.07 -24.00
CA ASN A 663 -25.36 -39.23 -24.62
C ASN A 663 -24.23 -38.81 -23.67
N MET A 664 -24.39 -37.69 -22.96
CA MET A 664 -23.39 -37.19 -22.00
C MET A 664 -23.25 -38.10 -20.77
N LEU A 665 -24.36 -38.68 -20.29
CA LEU A 665 -24.39 -39.64 -19.20
C LEU A 665 -23.76 -40.98 -19.64
N GLU A 666 -24.06 -41.46 -20.83
CA GLU A 666 -23.45 -42.65 -21.44
C GLU A 666 -21.94 -42.45 -21.65
N GLU A 667 -21.50 -41.28 -22.12
CA GLU A 667 -20.08 -40.93 -22.25
C GLU A 667 -19.39 -40.84 -20.86
N GLN A 668 -20.04 -40.24 -19.86
CA GLN A 668 -19.50 -40.15 -18.50
C GLN A 668 -19.48 -41.50 -17.76
N LEU A 669 -20.50 -42.35 -17.94
CA LEU A 669 -20.51 -43.72 -17.42
C LEU A 669 -19.42 -44.56 -18.10
N THR A 670 -19.23 -44.39 -19.42
CA THR A 670 -18.14 -45.05 -20.15
C THR A 670 -16.77 -44.58 -19.66
N LYS A 671 -16.57 -43.27 -19.44
CA LYS A 671 -15.33 -42.72 -18.87
C LYS A 671 -15.09 -43.18 -17.43
N ASN A 672 -16.12 -43.20 -16.58
CA ASN A 672 -16.00 -43.74 -15.22
C ASN A 672 -15.70 -45.24 -15.23
N MET A 673 -16.26 -46.02 -16.17
CA MET A 673 -15.93 -47.45 -16.31
C MET A 673 -14.47 -47.66 -16.72
N HIS A 674 -13.91 -46.81 -17.59
CA HIS A 674 -12.47 -46.84 -17.90
C HIS A 674 -11.64 -46.41 -16.70
N LEU A 675 -11.90 -45.26 -16.09
CA LEU A 675 -11.19 -44.77 -14.89
C LEU A 675 -11.23 -45.77 -13.73
N HIS A 676 -12.37 -46.44 -13.49
CA HIS A 676 -12.49 -47.43 -12.43
C HIS A 676 -11.67 -48.69 -12.75
N LYS A 677 -11.55 -49.06 -14.03
CA LYS A 677 -10.71 -50.16 -14.50
C LYS A 677 -9.22 -49.81 -14.51
N ASP A 678 -8.86 -48.57 -14.82
CA ASP A 678 -7.50 -48.04 -14.69
C ASP A 678 -7.10 -47.99 -13.20
N MET A 679 -8.00 -47.56 -12.31
CA MET A 679 -7.83 -47.66 -10.85
C MET A 679 -7.69 -49.11 -10.39
N GLU A 680 -8.45 -50.05 -10.96
CA GLU A 680 -8.37 -51.48 -10.61
C GLU A 680 -7.01 -52.06 -11.05
N VAL A 681 -6.54 -51.74 -12.26
CA VAL A 681 -5.20 -52.12 -12.74
C VAL A 681 -4.09 -51.50 -11.89
N LEU A 682 -4.18 -50.20 -11.56
CA LEU A 682 -3.24 -49.53 -10.66
C LEU A 682 -3.26 -50.13 -9.25
N SER A 683 -4.43 -50.53 -8.75
CA SER A 683 -4.56 -51.22 -7.45
C SER A 683 -3.94 -52.62 -7.48
N GLN A 684 -4.14 -53.37 -8.57
CA GLN A 684 -3.49 -54.66 -8.78
C GLN A 684 -1.97 -54.51 -8.87
N GLU A 685 -1.47 -53.46 -9.54
CA GLU A 685 -0.04 -53.17 -9.66
C GLU A 685 0.58 -52.71 -8.33
N ILE A 686 -0.13 -51.89 -7.54
CA ILE A 686 0.26 -51.56 -6.16
C ILE A 686 0.33 -52.83 -5.30
N VAL A 687 -0.62 -53.76 -5.43
CA VAL A 687 -0.58 -55.06 -4.72
C VAL A 687 0.54 -55.96 -5.25
N ARG A 688 0.88 -55.91 -6.54
CA ARG A 688 2.01 -56.63 -7.16
C ARG A 688 3.34 -56.13 -6.60
N LEU A 689 3.56 -54.81 -6.64
CA LEU A 689 4.73 -54.14 -6.08
C LEU A 689 4.83 -54.35 -4.56
N SER A 690 3.72 -54.27 -3.83
CA SER A 690 3.70 -54.56 -2.38
C SER A 690 4.14 -55.99 -2.06
N LYS A 691 3.83 -56.96 -2.93
CA LYS A 691 4.29 -58.35 -2.80
C LYS A 691 5.73 -58.56 -3.25
N GLU A 692 6.26 -57.74 -4.15
CA GLU A 692 7.70 -57.73 -4.48
C GLU A 692 8.55 -57.02 -3.41
N CYS A 693 7.98 -56.06 -2.68
CA CYS A 693 8.65 -55.39 -1.56
C CYS A 693 8.70 -56.21 -0.26
N VAL A 694 7.91 -57.28 -0.14
CA VAL A 694 7.98 -58.21 1.01
C VAL A 694 8.85 -59.41 0.64
N GLY A 695 10.14 -59.31 0.93
CA GLY A 695 11.04 -60.46 0.94
C GLY A 695 10.61 -61.52 1.98
N PRO A 696 11.07 -62.78 1.83
CA PRO A 696 10.68 -63.86 2.74
C PRO A 696 11.21 -63.61 4.17
N PRO A 697 10.40 -63.88 5.21
CA PRO A 697 10.86 -63.79 6.59
C PRO A 697 11.77 -64.97 6.95
N ASP A 698 12.93 -64.66 7.53
CA ASP A 698 13.77 -65.60 8.28
C ASP A 698 13.14 -65.89 9.67
N PRO A 699 13.58 -66.90 10.43
CA PRO A 699 12.65 -67.73 11.21
C PRO A 699 12.58 -67.39 12.71
N ASP A 700 11.67 -68.09 13.39
CA ASP A 700 11.64 -68.37 14.83
C ASP A 700 11.86 -67.21 15.80
N LEU A 701 10.74 -66.67 16.31
CA LEU A 701 10.49 -66.57 17.76
C LEU A 701 9.03 -66.17 18.04
N GLU A 702 8.28 -67.00 18.78
CA GLU A 702 7.02 -66.57 19.41
C GLU A 702 7.31 -65.53 20.51
N PRO A 703 6.35 -64.65 20.80
CA PRO A 703 5.64 -64.85 22.08
C PRO A 703 4.18 -64.35 22.13
N GLY A 704 3.47 -64.81 23.17
CA GLY A 704 2.67 -63.91 24.01
C GLY A 704 1.16 -63.94 23.81
N GLU A 705 0.46 -64.47 24.83
CA GLU A 705 -1.01 -64.52 24.87
C GLU A 705 -1.68 -63.14 25.03
N THR A 706 -2.75 -62.95 24.24
CA THR A 706 -4.01 -62.24 24.56
C THR A 706 -4.00 -60.89 25.30
N SER A 707 -4.48 -59.87 24.59
CA SER A 707 -5.83 -59.29 24.85
C SER A 707 -6.38 -58.63 23.58
#